data_AF-A0A8S0X0P4-F1
#
_entry.id   AF-A0A8S0X0P4-F1
#
_cell.length_a   1.000
_cell.length_b   1.000
_cell.length_c   1.000
_cell.angle_alpha   90.00
_cell.angle_beta   90.00
_cell.angle_gamma   90.00
#
_symmetry.space_group_name_H-M   'P 1'
#
loop_
_entity.id
_entity.type
_entity.pdbx_description
1 polymer ?
#
loop_
_entity_poly.entity_id
_entity_poly.type
_entity_poly.pdbx_seq_one_letter_code
_entity_poly.pdbx_strand_id
1 'polypeptide(L)'
;MAQDMAAAARQVFGPDLVVETTPTGVRFPMGLGMGSGKPRTRRPGQGFVDDYLKNPTEGDAFLPNATNDSFSRSTQAGLLRDRADELVKAKDYGNAVKMYLSAAEKLCQASLPTRRVRSKIYMDLELEWDAQDVMGCLTEAGATLVKMGKYAEALFWLCEALDTHRNMRFVTLKDKVAFDWFNSHVGTKQHFKQVYTTYDAIAEAYLKLGNTGGATYYQWQASVNSEPDNIPAEFRPDDLSEFKREGQKKVQKVLTHRHPDPKLAARLEIVDPKSQVQGSWRRVEIKNSGAYYVAYGRRRVLAGGEKYQDGPYYRDFCRLKLSKPVKWEVLPSVPIPSSRLVSLTTFRMVVDSNDIAYYFTGCLDLFAYNIKTRKWGTFRTSSHPSWTYPHKQMHDQWQDSVVHCVNDKIYVFGGTTGASKLGTNLLLQLNLSTRVWRKLSGELLPKEPSHLCPGPRINASSWVSKGQDKIFILYGDANRMSAKLSGQEHGAMTTYAYDDLWSWDIREERWTREKIIGNAPSPRTEMAAVYNPVLDKVFTFGGYSPVVPTVHVDNNNEWFGYSYYADTFVCDFHPESAFVDKQKPAAGGSVSSGRRRRGVPGHGYYRLRSCWESLGCTKIRRLWLSADPVYLSEYYKAGAKLDASAQSQDPTGLPLNLSESPLNKTPHWHNVQAPMKPTSSITLLAVFLTSAAAVAFPSAEHALESAGYLLIVPISDVAQLS
;
A
#
# COMPACT_ATOMS: atom_id res chain seq x y z
N MET A 1 -5.39 -23.98 -6.97
CA MET A 1 -5.36 -22.50 -6.98
C MET A 1 -6.14 -21.92 -8.16
N ALA A 2 -5.69 -22.08 -9.41
CA ALA A 2 -6.38 -21.54 -10.58
C ALA A 2 -7.78 -22.16 -10.81
N GLN A 3 -7.90 -23.49 -10.69
CA GLN A 3 -9.18 -24.20 -10.79
C GLN A 3 -10.18 -23.79 -9.69
N ASP A 4 -9.70 -23.58 -8.45
CA ASP A 4 -10.55 -23.09 -7.35
C ASP A 4 -11.10 -21.70 -7.62
N MET A 5 -10.26 -20.81 -8.18
CA MET A 5 -10.69 -19.47 -8.57
C MET A 5 -11.67 -19.52 -9.74
N ALA A 6 -11.57 -20.51 -10.64
CA ALA A 6 -12.49 -20.63 -11.79
C ALA A 6 -13.83 -21.17 -11.34
N ALA A 7 -13.85 -22.09 -10.38
CA ALA A 7 -15.06 -22.49 -9.68
C ALA A 7 -15.70 -21.30 -8.97
N ALA A 8 -14.91 -20.51 -8.21
CA ALA A 8 -15.41 -19.31 -7.55
C ALA A 8 -15.96 -18.26 -8.54
N ALA A 9 -15.32 -18.06 -9.69
CA ALA A 9 -15.81 -17.17 -10.72
C ALA A 9 -17.12 -17.67 -11.34
N ARG A 10 -17.22 -18.96 -11.70
CA ARG A 10 -18.46 -19.56 -12.24
C ARG A 10 -19.61 -19.56 -11.23
N GLN A 11 -19.31 -19.70 -9.94
CA GLN A 11 -20.32 -19.56 -8.89
C GLN A 11 -20.94 -18.16 -8.86
N VAL A 12 -20.15 -17.12 -9.15
CA VAL A 12 -20.57 -15.72 -9.08
C VAL A 12 -21.22 -15.25 -10.37
N PHE A 13 -20.64 -15.55 -11.52
CA PHE A 13 -21.10 -14.99 -12.81
C PHE A 13 -21.90 -15.97 -13.66
N GLY A 14 -22.18 -17.18 -13.13
CA GLY A 14 -22.97 -18.24 -13.76
C GLY A 14 -22.13 -19.44 -14.21
N PRO A 15 -22.71 -20.66 -14.24
CA PRO A 15 -21.99 -21.88 -14.62
C PRO A 15 -21.46 -21.85 -16.05
N ASP A 16 -22.13 -21.10 -16.95
CA ASP A 16 -21.77 -20.94 -18.35
C ASP A 16 -20.67 -19.90 -18.59
N LEU A 17 -20.15 -19.28 -17.52
CA LEU A 17 -19.08 -18.31 -17.61
C LEU A 17 -17.80 -18.95 -18.18
N VAL A 18 -17.40 -18.45 -19.35
CA VAL A 18 -16.07 -18.72 -19.90
C VAL A 18 -15.04 -18.00 -19.02
N VAL A 19 -14.18 -18.78 -18.37
CA VAL A 19 -13.07 -18.29 -17.55
C VAL A 19 -11.82 -19.06 -17.89
N GLU A 20 -10.72 -18.34 -18.06
CA GLU A 20 -9.40 -18.90 -18.26
C GLU A 20 -8.70 -19.00 -16.90
N THR A 21 -8.28 -20.21 -16.54
CA THR A 21 -7.42 -20.43 -15.37
C THR A 21 -6.00 -20.02 -15.69
N THR A 22 -5.41 -19.17 -14.85
CA THR A 22 -4.01 -18.72 -14.92
C THR A 22 -3.28 -19.13 -13.65
N PRO A 23 -1.95 -19.29 -13.63
CA PRO A 23 -1.20 -19.58 -12.40
C PRO A 23 -1.47 -18.58 -11.26
N THR A 24 -1.78 -17.33 -11.59
CA THR A 24 -2.07 -16.25 -10.63
C THR A 24 -3.56 -16.04 -10.32
N GLY A 25 -4.45 -16.83 -10.93
CA GLY A 25 -5.88 -16.77 -10.64
C GLY A 25 -6.78 -17.06 -11.83
N VAL A 26 -7.80 -16.22 -12.03
CA VAL A 26 -8.76 -16.38 -13.13
C VAL A 26 -8.88 -15.10 -13.92
N ARG A 27 -8.92 -15.30 -15.23
CA ARG A 27 -9.17 -14.26 -16.21
C ARG A 27 -10.55 -14.45 -16.79
N PHE A 28 -11.25 -13.34 -16.96
CA PHE A 28 -12.43 -13.25 -17.80
C PHE A 28 -11.92 -12.99 -19.22
N PRO A 29 -11.98 -13.97 -20.14
CA PRO A 29 -11.80 -13.66 -21.56
C PRO A 29 -12.86 -12.64 -21.98
N MET A 30 -12.60 -11.97 -23.11
CA MET A 30 -13.52 -11.02 -23.73
C MET A 30 -14.99 -11.44 -23.63
N GLY A 31 -15.88 -10.48 -23.33
CA GLY A 31 -17.31 -10.63 -23.64
C GLY A 31 -18.31 -10.59 -22.49
N LEU A 32 -18.13 -9.75 -21.46
CA LEU A 32 -19.27 -9.31 -20.65
C LEU A 32 -19.92 -8.01 -21.16
N GLY A 33 -19.47 -7.47 -22.29
CA GLY A 33 -20.16 -6.33 -22.92
C GLY A 33 -19.64 -5.79 -24.26
N MET A 34 -18.58 -6.34 -24.88
CA MET A 34 -18.06 -5.84 -26.15
C MET A 34 -17.94 -7.02 -27.14
N GLY A 35 -18.57 -6.86 -28.30
CA GLY A 35 -18.90 -7.92 -29.25
C GLY A 35 -17.71 -8.73 -29.77
N SER A 36 -18.05 -9.87 -30.36
CA SER A 36 -17.21 -10.93 -30.96
C SER A 36 -16.34 -10.51 -32.17
N GLY A 37 -15.93 -9.24 -32.26
CA GLY A 37 -15.09 -8.73 -33.34
C GLY A 37 -13.67 -9.24 -33.24
N LYS A 38 -13.10 -9.70 -34.37
CA LYS A 38 -11.65 -9.91 -34.49
C LYS A 38 -10.92 -8.62 -34.09
N PRO A 39 -9.80 -8.68 -33.33
CA PRO A 39 -9.04 -7.50 -32.96
C PRO A 39 -8.64 -6.72 -34.22
N ARG A 40 -8.88 -5.40 -34.23
CA ARG A 40 -8.41 -4.53 -35.32
C ARG A 40 -6.88 -4.62 -35.39
N THR A 41 -6.36 -4.97 -36.56
CA THR A 41 -4.90 -5.18 -36.75
C THR A 41 -4.14 -3.88 -36.96
N ARG A 42 -4.82 -2.77 -37.27
CA ARG A 42 -4.22 -1.46 -37.46
C ARG A 42 -5.02 -0.38 -36.75
N ARG A 43 -4.29 0.58 -36.19
CA ARG A 43 -4.83 1.80 -35.62
C ARG A 43 -5.56 2.63 -36.70
N PRO A 44 -6.79 3.09 -36.45
CA PRO A 44 -7.46 4.04 -37.34
C PRO A 44 -6.58 5.27 -37.59
N GLY A 45 -6.40 5.65 -38.85
CA GLY A 45 -5.63 6.85 -39.20
C GLY A 45 -4.11 6.68 -39.28
N GLN A 46 -3.53 5.51 -38.95
CA GLN A 46 -2.07 5.32 -38.96
C GLN A 46 -1.42 5.65 -40.32
N GLY A 47 -2.04 5.25 -41.44
CA GLY A 47 -1.50 5.59 -42.76
C GLY A 47 -1.39 7.10 -43.00
N PHE A 48 -2.35 7.87 -42.47
CA PHE A 48 -2.30 9.34 -42.56
C PHE A 48 -1.25 9.93 -41.65
N VAL A 49 -1.02 9.34 -40.48
CA VAL A 49 0.11 9.73 -39.61
C VAL A 49 1.41 9.54 -40.37
N ASP A 50 1.61 8.38 -41.00
CA ASP A 50 2.82 8.08 -41.77
C ASP A 50 3.01 9.06 -42.95
N ASP A 51 1.93 9.47 -43.62
CA ASP A 51 1.97 10.44 -44.72
C ASP A 51 2.27 11.87 -44.21
N TYR A 52 1.65 12.30 -43.11
CA TYR A 52 1.93 13.60 -42.50
C TYR A 52 3.34 13.70 -41.89
N LEU A 53 3.93 12.58 -41.47
CA LEU A 53 5.33 12.55 -41.05
C LEU A 53 6.29 12.72 -42.23
N LYS A 54 5.93 12.24 -43.43
CA LYS A 54 6.69 12.48 -44.66
C LYS A 54 6.52 13.89 -45.21
N ASN A 55 5.40 14.55 -44.91
CA ASN A 55 5.12 15.93 -45.31
C ASN A 55 4.84 16.83 -44.08
N PRO A 56 5.89 17.31 -43.38
CA PRO A 56 5.74 18.04 -42.12
C PRO A 56 4.85 19.30 -42.21
N THR A 57 4.89 20.00 -43.34
CA THR A 57 4.07 21.21 -43.58
C THR A 57 2.58 20.91 -43.56
N GLU A 58 2.16 19.83 -44.22
CA GLU A 58 0.77 19.37 -44.20
C GLU A 58 0.37 18.85 -42.82
N GLY A 59 1.28 18.11 -42.15
CA GLY A 59 1.06 17.68 -40.77
C GLY A 59 0.88 18.86 -39.80
N ASP A 60 1.67 19.91 -39.95
CA ASP A 60 1.57 21.14 -39.15
C ASP A 60 0.26 21.88 -39.41
N ALA A 61 -0.20 21.92 -40.66
CA ALA A 61 -1.50 22.49 -41.01
C ALA A 61 -2.68 21.67 -40.44
N PHE A 62 -2.49 20.37 -40.19
CA PHE A 62 -3.53 19.46 -39.69
C PHE A 62 -3.74 19.55 -38.17
N LEU A 63 -2.70 19.84 -37.38
CA LEU A 63 -2.75 19.86 -35.90
C LEU A 63 -3.68 20.91 -35.25
N PRO A 64 -3.83 22.15 -35.76
CA PRO A 64 -4.62 23.20 -35.11
C PRO A 64 -6.13 23.00 -35.23
N ASN A 65 -6.59 22.20 -36.20
CA ASN A 65 -8.00 22.04 -36.49
C ASN A 65 -8.71 21.37 -35.30
N ALA A 66 -9.69 22.05 -34.72
CA ALA A 66 -10.58 21.45 -33.73
C ALA A 66 -11.50 20.45 -34.44
N THR A 67 -11.43 19.18 -34.07
CA THR A 67 -12.19 18.11 -34.73
C THR A 67 -13.04 17.33 -33.74
N ASN A 68 -14.32 17.17 -34.05
CA ASN A 68 -15.25 16.38 -33.25
C ASN A 68 -15.32 14.91 -33.70
N ASP A 69 -14.68 14.54 -34.81
CA ASP A 69 -14.61 13.14 -35.25
C ASP A 69 -13.43 12.39 -34.60
N SER A 70 -13.68 11.12 -34.25
CA SER A 70 -12.69 10.25 -33.58
C SER A 70 -11.46 9.98 -34.47
N PHE A 71 -11.65 9.88 -35.78
CA PHE A 71 -10.58 9.61 -36.72
C PHE A 71 -9.51 10.71 -36.75
N SER A 72 -9.93 11.97 -36.90
CA SER A 72 -9.02 13.12 -36.92
C SER A 72 -8.30 13.28 -35.59
N ARG A 73 -8.99 13.08 -34.46
CA ARG A 73 -8.36 13.09 -33.13
C ARG A 73 -7.27 12.03 -33.00
N SER A 74 -7.55 10.80 -33.42
CA SER A 74 -6.59 9.69 -33.36
C SER A 74 -5.36 9.99 -34.23
N THR A 75 -5.57 10.50 -35.46
CA THR A 75 -4.48 10.90 -36.37
C THR A 75 -3.64 12.04 -35.78
N GLN A 76 -4.27 13.10 -35.24
CA GLN A 76 -3.54 14.21 -34.61
C GLN A 76 -2.75 13.75 -33.39
N ALA A 77 -3.33 12.90 -32.53
CA ALA A 77 -2.65 12.36 -31.37
C ALA A 77 -1.46 11.47 -31.77
N GLY A 78 -1.62 10.66 -32.82
CA GLY A 78 -0.52 9.89 -33.41
C GLY A 78 0.64 10.75 -33.89
N LEU A 79 0.33 11.78 -34.69
CA LEU A 79 1.34 12.70 -35.20
C LEU A 79 2.09 13.41 -34.06
N LEU A 80 1.37 13.85 -33.01
CA LEU A 80 2.00 14.47 -31.84
C LEU A 80 2.91 13.49 -31.08
N ARG A 81 2.49 12.24 -30.92
CA ARG A 81 3.27 11.21 -30.22
C ARG A 81 4.56 10.90 -30.97
N ASP A 82 4.48 10.65 -32.27
CA ASP A 82 5.65 10.24 -33.05
C ASP A 82 6.67 11.40 -33.13
N ARG A 83 6.20 12.65 -33.20
CA ARG A 83 7.07 13.83 -33.08
C ARG A 83 7.67 13.99 -31.68
N ALA A 84 6.92 13.65 -30.62
CA ALA A 84 7.45 13.64 -29.27
C ALA A 84 8.57 12.59 -29.13
N ASP A 85 8.43 11.41 -29.74
CA ASP A 85 9.48 10.39 -29.78
C ASP A 85 10.76 10.92 -30.45
N GLU A 86 10.64 11.65 -31.56
CA GLU A 86 11.79 12.31 -32.21
C GLU A 86 12.44 13.37 -31.30
N LEU A 87 11.65 14.15 -30.56
CA LEU A 87 12.18 15.09 -29.57
C LEU A 87 12.91 14.37 -28.42
N VAL A 88 12.41 13.22 -27.96
CA VAL A 88 13.10 12.39 -26.96
C VAL A 88 14.45 11.90 -27.51
N LYS A 89 14.50 11.45 -28.77
CA LYS A 89 15.76 11.06 -29.44
C LYS A 89 16.73 12.23 -29.55
N ALA A 90 16.22 13.42 -29.86
CA ALA A 90 16.96 14.68 -29.88
C ALA A 90 17.32 15.24 -28.49
N LYS A 91 16.90 14.57 -27.41
CA LYS A 91 17.06 14.99 -26.00
C LYS A 91 16.36 16.31 -25.65
N ASP A 92 15.39 16.75 -26.44
CA ASP A 92 14.48 17.85 -26.10
C ASP A 92 13.30 17.33 -25.27
N TYR A 93 13.61 16.93 -24.04
CA TYR A 93 12.66 16.30 -23.13
C TYR A 93 11.50 17.24 -22.74
N GLY A 94 11.78 18.55 -22.62
CA GLY A 94 10.78 19.52 -22.19
C GLY A 94 9.65 19.69 -23.21
N ASN A 95 9.98 19.72 -24.50
CA ASN A 95 8.96 19.80 -25.55
C ASN A 95 8.32 18.45 -25.84
N ALA A 96 9.06 17.34 -25.74
CA ALA A 96 8.49 15.99 -25.84
C ALA A 96 7.35 15.78 -24.83
N VAL A 97 7.56 16.11 -23.55
CA VAL A 97 6.52 16.00 -22.50
C VAL A 97 5.27 16.79 -22.87
N LYS A 98 5.42 18.04 -23.32
CA LYS A 98 4.27 18.86 -23.73
C LYS A 98 3.50 18.23 -24.89
N MET A 99 4.20 17.63 -25.85
CA MET A 99 3.58 17.00 -27.01
C MET A 99 2.83 15.72 -26.65
N TYR A 100 3.41 14.85 -25.81
CA TYR A 100 2.69 13.68 -25.29
C TYR A 100 1.43 14.07 -24.52
N LEU A 101 1.51 15.06 -23.62
CA LEU A 101 0.35 15.53 -22.87
C LEU A 101 -0.71 16.14 -23.80
N SER A 102 -0.29 16.90 -24.81
CA SER A 102 -1.21 17.45 -25.82
C SER A 102 -1.91 16.36 -26.63
N ALA A 103 -1.21 15.27 -26.95
CA ALA A 103 -1.80 14.11 -27.62
C ALA A 103 -2.87 13.44 -26.75
N ALA A 104 -2.58 13.24 -25.45
CA ALA A 104 -3.53 12.69 -24.49
C ALA A 104 -4.77 13.59 -24.33
N GLU A 105 -4.59 14.90 -24.18
CA GLU A 105 -5.69 15.87 -24.06
C GLU A 105 -6.57 15.92 -25.32
N LYS A 106 -5.98 15.78 -26.52
CA LYS A 106 -6.74 15.69 -27.77
C LYS A 106 -7.67 14.48 -27.78
N LEU A 107 -7.19 13.30 -27.38
CA LEU A 107 -8.02 12.08 -27.29
C LEU A 107 -9.11 12.21 -26.23
N CYS A 108 -8.75 12.74 -25.04
CA CYS A 108 -9.69 12.97 -23.95
C CYS A 108 -10.70 14.09 -24.19
N GLN A 109 -10.45 14.97 -25.16
CA GLN A 109 -11.25 16.19 -25.40
C GLN A 109 -11.44 17.04 -24.14
N ALA A 110 -10.45 16.99 -23.25
CA ALA A 110 -10.48 17.63 -21.95
C ALA A 110 -9.05 17.86 -21.48
N SER A 111 -8.86 18.91 -20.67
CA SER A 111 -7.58 19.11 -20.00
C SER A 111 -7.34 18.02 -18.97
N LEU A 112 -6.10 17.56 -18.92
CA LEU A 112 -5.61 16.61 -17.94
C LEU A 112 -4.81 17.35 -16.86
N PRO A 113 -4.70 16.79 -15.64
CA PRO A 113 -5.23 15.51 -15.17
C PRO A 113 -6.71 15.57 -14.78
N THR A 114 -7.30 14.40 -14.56
CA THR A 114 -8.66 14.30 -14.00
C THR A 114 -8.66 14.61 -12.50
N ARG A 115 -9.81 15.04 -11.96
CA ARG A 115 -9.93 15.36 -10.52
C ARG A 115 -10.05 14.13 -9.61
N ARG A 116 -10.57 13.02 -10.13
CA ARG A 116 -10.92 11.82 -9.35
C ARG A 116 -10.36 10.60 -10.06
N VAL A 117 -10.02 9.56 -9.30
CA VAL A 117 -9.59 8.26 -9.85
C VAL A 117 -10.63 7.74 -10.84
N ARG A 118 -11.90 7.70 -10.44
CA ARG A 118 -13.01 7.36 -11.34
C ARG A 118 -13.47 8.62 -12.08
N SER A 119 -13.24 8.65 -13.40
CA SER A 119 -13.48 9.83 -14.23
C SER A 119 -14.22 9.50 -15.51
N LYS A 120 -15.28 10.26 -15.81
CA LYS A 120 -16.02 10.13 -17.07
C LYS A 120 -15.12 10.41 -18.29
N ILE A 121 -14.13 11.30 -18.15
CA ILE A 121 -13.16 11.60 -19.22
C ILE A 121 -12.42 10.33 -19.68
N TYR A 122 -12.08 9.42 -18.77
CA TYR A 122 -11.41 8.16 -19.13
C TYR A 122 -12.39 7.04 -19.47
N MET A 123 -13.54 6.99 -18.79
CA MET A 123 -14.56 5.96 -19.07
C MET A 123 -15.26 6.14 -20.43
N ASP A 124 -15.26 7.34 -21.00
CA ASP A 124 -15.86 7.63 -22.31
C ASP A 124 -14.88 7.36 -23.48
N LEU A 125 -13.63 6.97 -23.22
CA LEU A 125 -12.64 6.64 -24.25
C LEU A 125 -13.00 5.32 -24.95
N GLU A 126 -12.74 5.26 -26.25
CA GLU A 126 -12.72 4.00 -27.00
C GLU A 126 -11.59 3.11 -26.43
N LEU A 127 -11.93 1.88 -26.05
CA LEU A 127 -11.04 1.05 -25.23
C LEU A 127 -9.84 0.49 -26.01
N GLU A 128 -10.03 0.11 -27.28
CA GLU A 128 -9.02 -0.59 -28.09
C GLU A 128 -7.81 0.28 -28.39
N TRP A 129 -8.04 1.56 -28.75
CA TRP A 129 -6.99 2.48 -29.20
C TRP A 129 -6.90 3.74 -28.35
N ASP A 130 -7.97 4.52 -28.24
CA ASP A 130 -7.90 5.85 -27.61
C ASP A 130 -7.45 5.74 -26.14
N ALA A 131 -8.00 4.79 -25.38
CA ALA A 131 -7.62 4.57 -23.99
C ALA A 131 -6.17 4.07 -23.85
N GLN A 132 -5.70 3.23 -24.77
CA GLN A 132 -4.31 2.73 -24.76
C GLN A 132 -3.32 3.82 -25.19
N ASP A 133 -3.68 4.67 -26.14
CA ASP A 133 -2.86 5.78 -26.61
C ASP A 133 -2.76 6.88 -25.54
N VAL A 134 -3.86 7.18 -24.83
CA VAL A 134 -3.82 8.06 -23.65
C VAL A 134 -2.87 7.50 -22.60
N MET A 135 -3.03 6.22 -22.24
CA MET A 135 -2.14 5.54 -21.28
C MET A 135 -0.67 5.63 -21.72
N GLY A 136 -0.38 5.33 -22.98
CA GLY A 136 0.98 5.41 -23.53
C GLY A 136 1.55 6.82 -23.53
N CYS A 137 0.77 7.83 -23.90
CA CYS A 137 1.22 9.23 -23.86
C CYS A 137 1.57 9.67 -22.44
N LEU A 138 0.74 9.30 -21.45
CA LEU A 138 1.00 9.62 -20.04
C LEU A 138 2.24 8.87 -19.52
N THR A 139 2.44 7.62 -19.93
CA THR A 139 3.60 6.82 -19.58
C THR A 139 4.89 7.37 -20.17
N GLU A 140 4.90 7.73 -21.45
CA GLU A 140 6.09 8.32 -22.10
C GLU A 140 6.41 9.73 -21.59
N ALA A 141 5.38 10.53 -21.27
CA ALA A 141 5.57 11.80 -20.57
C ALA A 141 6.26 11.59 -19.21
N GLY A 142 5.76 10.62 -18.43
CA GLY A 142 6.32 10.23 -17.15
C GLY A 142 7.78 9.74 -17.25
N ALA A 143 8.06 8.79 -18.14
CA ALA A 143 9.40 8.26 -18.38
C ALA A 143 10.38 9.35 -18.86
N THR A 144 9.90 10.29 -19.69
CA THR A 144 10.69 11.44 -20.13
C THR A 144 11.02 12.40 -18.96
N LEU A 145 10.07 12.61 -18.04
CA LEU A 145 10.31 13.39 -16.81
C LEU A 145 11.33 12.72 -15.88
N VAL A 146 11.38 11.38 -15.82
CA VAL A 146 12.44 10.64 -15.10
C VAL A 146 13.81 10.99 -15.67
N LYS A 147 13.98 11.04 -17.01
CA LYS A 147 15.24 11.44 -17.67
C LYS A 147 15.65 12.88 -17.33
N MET A 148 14.69 13.75 -17.03
CA MET A 148 14.93 15.13 -16.58
C MET A 148 15.21 15.26 -15.07
N GLY A 149 15.18 14.16 -14.30
CA GLY A 149 15.29 14.20 -12.84
C GLY A 149 14.06 14.76 -12.13
N LYS A 150 12.92 14.90 -12.82
CA LYS A 150 11.67 15.47 -12.30
C LYS A 150 10.75 14.37 -11.75
N TYR A 151 11.20 13.67 -10.71
CA TYR A 151 10.57 12.42 -10.26
C TYR A 151 9.16 12.58 -9.69
N ALA A 152 8.86 13.64 -8.92
CA ALA A 152 7.49 13.91 -8.45
C ALA A 152 6.50 14.13 -9.60
N GLU A 153 6.91 14.91 -10.62
CA GLU A 153 6.12 15.15 -11.83
C GLU A 153 5.96 13.85 -12.64
N ALA A 154 7.03 13.04 -12.73
CA ALA A 154 6.99 11.75 -13.40
C ALA A 154 5.99 10.78 -12.75
N LEU A 155 6.09 10.56 -11.42
CA LEU A 155 5.17 9.69 -10.68
C LEU A 155 3.73 10.16 -10.81
N PHE A 156 3.49 11.47 -10.84
CA PHE A 156 2.15 12.01 -11.05
C PHE A 156 1.53 11.49 -12.36
N TRP A 157 2.22 11.68 -13.49
CA TRP A 157 1.70 11.27 -14.80
C TRP A 157 1.67 9.75 -14.97
N LEU A 158 2.64 9.02 -14.41
CA LEU A 158 2.64 7.56 -14.43
C LEU A 158 1.47 6.97 -13.60
N CYS A 159 1.16 7.55 -12.45
CA CYS A 159 -0.02 7.17 -11.68
C CYS A 159 -1.33 7.54 -12.40
N GLU A 160 -1.36 8.66 -13.12
CA GLU A 160 -2.50 9.02 -13.98
C GLU A 160 -2.71 7.98 -15.09
N ALA A 161 -1.64 7.44 -15.69
CA ALA A 161 -1.72 6.35 -16.67
C ALA A 161 -2.33 5.07 -16.07
N LEU A 162 -1.97 4.72 -14.83
CA LEU A 162 -2.63 3.62 -14.10
C LEU A 162 -4.10 3.92 -13.79
N ASP A 163 -4.45 5.17 -13.50
CA ASP A 163 -5.85 5.57 -13.32
C ASP A 163 -6.62 5.42 -14.65
N THR A 164 -6.04 5.76 -15.80
CA THR A 164 -6.64 5.47 -17.12
C THR A 164 -6.91 3.96 -17.27
N HIS A 165 -5.93 3.10 -16.96
CA HIS A 165 -6.10 1.64 -16.97
C HIS A 165 -7.22 1.16 -16.02
N ARG A 166 -7.30 1.69 -14.80
CA ARG A 166 -8.38 1.38 -13.85
C ARG A 166 -9.76 1.79 -14.38
N ASN A 167 -9.86 2.90 -15.12
CA ASN A 167 -11.14 3.31 -15.71
C ASN A 167 -11.57 2.39 -16.85
N MET A 168 -10.64 1.80 -17.62
CA MET A 168 -10.99 0.78 -18.62
C MET A 168 -11.71 -0.39 -17.95
N ARG A 169 -11.25 -0.85 -16.79
CA ARG A 169 -11.91 -1.90 -16.00
C ARG A 169 -13.36 -1.55 -15.66
N PHE A 170 -13.62 -0.31 -15.22
CA PHE A 170 -14.98 0.13 -14.86
C PHE A 170 -15.95 0.09 -16.05
N VAL A 171 -15.43 0.21 -17.28
CA VAL A 171 -16.21 0.11 -18.51
C VAL A 171 -16.37 -1.34 -18.93
N THR A 172 -15.29 -2.12 -18.98
CA THR A 172 -15.30 -3.53 -19.41
C THR A 172 -16.18 -4.41 -18.52
N LEU A 173 -16.29 -4.08 -17.23
CA LEU A 173 -17.07 -4.84 -16.24
C LEU A 173 -18.36 -4.15 -15.81
N LYS A 174 -18.86 -3.18 -16.58
CA LYS A 174 -20.00 -2.32 -16.18
C LYS A 174 -21.26 -3.13 -15.82
N ASP A 175 -21.56 -4.18 -16.59
CA ASP A 175 -22.78 -4.99 -16.41
C ASP A 175 -22.57 -6.20 -15.47
N LYS A 176 -21.31 -6.52 -15.14
CA LYS A 176 -20.92 -7.63 -14.26
C LYS A 176 -19.69 -7.21 -13.44
N VAL A 177 -19.92 -6.35 -12.45
CA VAL A 177 -18.88 -5.85 -11.55
C VAL A 177 -18.16 -7.05 -10.92
N ALA A 178 -16.83 -6.99 -10.87
CA ALA A 178 -16.01 -8.04 -10.26
C ALA A 178 -15.13 -7.46 -9.14
N PHE A 179 -14.82 -8.28 -8.14
CA PHE A 179 -13.83 -7.95 -7.12
C PHE A 179 -12.47 -7.62 -7.75
N ASP A 180 -11.70 -6.75 -7.10
CA ASP A 180 -10.46 -6.20 -7.64
C ASP A 180 -9.36 -7.27 -7.87
N TRP A 181 -9.44 -8.43 -7.23
CA TRP A 181 -8.53 -9.57 -7.45
C TRP A 181 -8.81 -10.38 -8.73
N PHE A 182 -9.88 -10.07 -9.46
CA PHE A 182 -10.11 -10.65 -10.78
C PHE A 182 -9.44 -9.77 -11.84
N ASN A 183 -8.60 -10.34 -12.69
CA ASN A 183 -7.95 -9.56 -13.75
C ASN A 183 -8.93 -9.28 -14.90
N SER A 184 -8.83 -8.08 -15.48
CA SER A 184 -9.60 -7.64 -16.65
C SER A 184 -8.66 -7.04 -17.68
N HIS A 185 -8.90 -7.29 -18.96
CA HIS A 185 -8.12 -6.70 -20.05
C HIS A 185 -9.02 -6.27 -21.21
N VAL A 186 -8.51 -5.37 -22.06
CA VAL A 186 -9.21 -4.94 -23.28
C VAL A 186 -8.97 -5.91 -24.46
N GLY A 187 -8.01 -6.83 -24.35
CA GLY A 187 -7.79 -7.86 -25.38
C GLY A 187 -7.09 -7.31 -26.62
N THR A 188 -6.03 -6.52 -26.43
CA THR A 188 -5.17 -6.03 -27.52
C THR A 188 -3.71 -6.20 -27.13
N LYS A 189 -2.82 -6.41 -28.12
CA LYS A 189 -1.36 -6.44 -27.87
C LYS A 189 -0.89 -5.14 -27.20
N GLN A 190 -1.45 -4.02 -27.66
CA GLN A 190 -1.15 -2.69 -27.13
C GLN A 190 -1.49 -2.59 -25.64
N HIS A 191 -2.61 -3.16 -25.19
CA HIS A 191 -2.99 -3.15 -23.78
C HIS A 191 -1.90 -3.76 -22.88
N PHE A 192 -1.45 -4.98 -23.18
CA PHE A 192 -0.44 -5.66 -22.36
C PHE A 192 0.90 -4.93 -22.41
N LYS A 193 1.29 -4.41 -23.58
CA LYS A 193 2.49 -3.58 -23.73
C LYS A 193 2.41 -2.31 -22.87
N GLN A 194 1.29 -1.60 -22.89
CA GLN A 194 1.12 -0.36 -22.12
C GLN A 194 1.09 -0.63 -20.62
N VAL A 195 0.40 -1.69 -20.18
CA VAL A 195 0.40 -2.11 -18.77
C VAL A 195 1.82 -2.41 -18.30
N TYR A 196 2.58 -3.24 -19.01
CA TYR A 196 3.96 -3.58 -18.66
C TYR A 196 4.87 -2.34 -18.58
N THR A 197 4.89 -1.53 -19.65
CA THR A 197 5.76 -0.34 -19.73
C THR A 197 5.44 0.69 -18.66
N THR A 198 4.17 0.86 -18.31
CA THR A 198 3.75 1.75 -17.22
C THR A 198 4.25 1.25 -15.86
N TYR A 199 4.07 -0.03 -15.55
CA TYR A 199 4.58 -0.61 -14.30
C TYR A 199 6.12 -0.52 -14.21
N ASP A 200 6.83 -0.80 -15.30
CA ASP A 200 8.29 -0.72 -15.37
C ASP A 200 8.81 0.72 -15.19
N ALA A 201 8.18 1.71 -15.83
CA ALA A 201 8.54 3.12 -15.68
C ALA A 201 8.28 3.63 -14.25
N ILE A 202 7.19 3.19 -13.60
CA ILE A 202 6.92 3.51 -12.20
C ILE A 202 7.98 2.90 -11.29
N ALA A 203 8.35 1.64 -11.51
CA ALA A 203 9.37 0.96 -10.73
C ALA A 203 10.72 1.70 -10.80
N GLU A 204 11.10 2.17 -11.99
CA GLU A 204 12.30 2.98 -12.17
C GLU A 204 12.22 4.31 -11.40
N ALA A 205 11.11 5.05 -11.51
CA ALA A 205 10.93 6.32 -10.81
C ALA A 205 11.04 6.15 -9.29
N TYR A 206 10.41 5.12 -8.71
CA TYR A 206 10.54 4.82 -7.28
C TYR A 206 11.97 4.45 -6.89
N LEU A 207 12.67 3.66 -7.71
CA LEU A 207 14.05 3.27 -7.44
C LEU A 207 14.99 4.49 -7.45
N LYS A 208 14.80 5.45 -8.35
CA LYS A 208 15.55 6.73 -8.38
C LYS A 208 15.31 7.57 -7.13
N LEU A 209 14.10 7.51 -6.57
CA LEU A 209 13.74 8.12 -5.28
C LEU A 209 14.21 7.30 -4.06
N GLY A 210 14.91 6.18 -4.31
CA GLY A 210 15.40 5.23 -3.32
C GLY A 210 14.29 4.43 -2.62
N ASN A 211 13.03 4.57 -3.05
CA ASN A 211 11.88 3.85 -2.49
C ASN A 211 11.91 2.41 -3.03
N THR A 212 12.70 1.57 -2.37
CA THR A 212 12.89 0.17 -2.75
C THR A 212 11.61 -0.63 -2.65
N GLY A 213 10.74 -0.36 -1.67
CA GLY A 213 9.47 -1.07 -1.53
C GLY A 213 8.52 -0.81 -2.71
N GLY A 214 8.38 0.46 -3.11
CA GLY A 214 7.65 0.84 -4.32
C GLY A 214 8.27 0.20 -5.57
N ALA A 215 9.57 0.36 -5.76
CA ALA A 215 10.27 -0.22 -6.92
C ALA A 215 10.06 -1.73 -7.05
N THR A 216 10.20 -2.48 -5.96
CA THR A 216 9.99 -3.93 -5.93
C THR A 216 8.55 -4.29 -6.25
N TYR A 217 7.56 -3.60 -5.67
CA TYR A 217 6.15 -3.85 -5.96
C TYR A 217 5.82 -3.63 -7.45
N TYR A 218 6.16 -2.47 -8.00
CA TYR A 218 5.78 -2.15 -9.39
C TYR A 218 6.55 -3.02 -10.41
N GLN A 219 7.81 -3.39 -10.13
CA GLN A 219 8.54 -4.33 -10.98
C GLN A 219 7.95 -5.75 -10.89
N TRP A 220 7.51 -6.18 -9.70
CA TRP A 220 6.82 -7.44 -9.52
C TRP A 220 5.51 -7.46 -10.32
N GLN A 221 4.72 -6.38 -10.25
CA GLN A 221 3.52 -6.25 -11.07
C GLN A 221 3.82 -6.25 -12.57
N ALA A 222 4.88 -5.58 -13.03
CA ALA A 222 5.31 -5.66 -14.43
C ALA A 222 5.59 -7.11 -14.84
N SER A 223 6.32 -7.86 -14.00
CA SER A 223 6.66 -9.26 -14.28
C SER A 223 5.42 -10.16 -14.35
N VAL A 224 4.50 -10.04 -13.38
CA VAL A 224 3.24 -10.80 -13.33
C VAL A 224 2.38 -10.50 -14.56
N ASN A 225 2.27 -9.23 -14.97
CA ASN A 225 1.48 -8.84 -16.13
C ASN A 225 2.15 -9.18 -17.47
N SER A 226 3.42 -9.59 -17.46
CA SER A 226 4.17 -10.03 -18.66
C SER A 226 4.32 -11.55 -18.80
N GLU A 227 3.78 -12.34 -17.86
CA GLU A 227 3.90 -13.80 -17.95
C GLU A 227 3.02 -14.34 -19.10
N PRO A 228 3.51 -15.23 -19.99
CA PRO A 228 2.72 -15.74 -21.12
C PRO A 228 1.45 -16.48 -20.72
N ASP A 229 1.40 -17.06 -19.52
CA ASP A 229 0.18 -17.66 -18.97
C ASP A 229 -0.84 -16.59 -18.57
N ASN A 230 -0.36 -15.36 -18.33
CA ASN A 230 -1.13 -14.18 -18.01
C ASN A 230 -1.59 -13.37 -19.25
N ILE A 231 -1.27 -13.83 -20.47
CA ILE A 231 -1.64 -13.16 -21.73
C ILE A 231 -2.16 -14.18 -22.76
N PRO A 232 -3.40 -14.04 -23.29
CA PRO A 232 -3.91 -14.90 -24.36
C PRO A 232 -2.98 -14.87 -25.57
N ALA A 233 -2.78 -16.02 -26.22
CA ALA A 233 -1.74 -16.19 -27.24
C ALA A 233 -1.85 -15.19 -28.40
N GLU A 234 -3.08 -14.87 -28.81
CA GLU A 234 -3.44 -13.92 -29.87
C GLU A 234 -3.15 -12.45 -29.51
N PHE A 235 -3.06 -12.12 -28.22
CA PHE A 235 -2.80 -10.77 -27.71
C PHE A 235 -1.39 -10.61 -27.16
N ARG A 236 -0.51 -11.61 -27.33
CA ARG A 236 0.89 -11.49 -26.93
C ARG A 236 1.58 -10.40 -27.77
N PRO A 237 2.18 -9.38 -27.13
CA PRO A 237 3.01 -8.41 -27.84
C PRO A 237 4.14 -9.11 -28.59
N ASP A 238 4.51 -8.58 -29.76
CA ASP A 238 5.58 -9.16 -30.58
C ASP A 238 6.94 -9.09 -29.86
N ASP A 239 7.11 -8.10 -28.99
CA ASP A 239 8.26 -7.84 -28.13
C ASP A 239 8.17 -8.50 -26.72
N LEU A 240 7.15 -9.33 -26.46
CA LEU A 240 6.93 -9.93 -25.13
C LEU A 240 8.15 -10.72 -24.61
N SER A 241 8.85 -11.43 -25.50
CA SER A 241 10.03 -12.22 -25.11
C SER A 241 11.18 -11.34 -24.58
N GLU A 242 11.35 -10.16 -25.17
CA GLU A 242 12.33 -9.18 -24.73
C GLU A 242 11.91 -8.54 -23.41
N PHE A 243 10.64 -8.12 -23.27
CA PHE A 243 10.09 -7.61 -22.02
C PHE A 243 10.27 -8.60 -20.87
N LYS A 244 10.01 -9.89 -21.12
CA LYS A 244 10.20 -10.94 -20.11
C LYS A 244 11.67 -11.06 -19.72
N ARG A 245 12.58 -11.13 -20.69
CA ARG A 245 14.02 -11.28 -20.43
C ARG A 245 14.58 -10.11 -19.62
N GLU A 246 14.28 -8.88 -20.01
CA GLU A 246 14.75 -7.69 -19.29
C GLU A 246 14.02 -7.51 -17.96
N GLY A 247 12.71 -7.73 -17.93
CA GLY A 247 11.90 -7.70 -16.71
C GLY A 247 12.35 -8.71 -15.66
N GLN A 248 12.75 -9.92 -16.08
CA GLN A 248 13.28 -10.95 -15.18
C GLN A 248 14.60 -10.52 -14.52
N LYS A 249 15.51 -9.89 -15.26
CA LYS A 249 16.76 -9.35 -14.69
C LYS A 249 16.45 -8.26 -13.66
N LYS A 250 15.52 -7.35 -13.99
CA LYS A 250 15.12 -6.27 -13.09
C LYS A 250 14.44 -6.81 -11.83
N VAL A 251 13.50 -7.74 -11.96
CA VAL A 251 12.76 -8.32 -10.83
C VAL A 251 13.69 -9.10 -9.91
N GLN A 252 14.56 -9.96 -10.44
CA GLN A 252 15.55 -10.69 -9.65
C GLN A 252 16.42 -9.75 -8.83
N LYS A 253 16.83 -8.61 -9.40
CA LYS A 253 17.60 -7.60 -8.68
C LYS A 253 16.81 -6.97 -7.54
N VAL A 254 15.59 -6.49 -7.79
CA VAL A 254 14.83 -5.74 -6.77
C VAL A 254 14.23 -6.62 -5.67
N LEU A 255 14.02 -7.91 -5.92
CA LEU A 255 13.57 -8.87 -4.90
C LEU A 255 14.62 -9.11 -3.80
N THR A 256 15.88 -8.76 -4.04
CA THR A 256 16.97 -8.88 -3.05
C THR A 256 17.05 -7.68 -2.09
N HIS A 257 16.29 -6.62 -2.35
CA HIS A 257 16.30 -5.44 -1.50
C HIS A 257 15.53 -5.67 -0.21
N ARG A 258 16.13 -5.25 0.91
CA ARG A 258 15.38 -4.95 2.13
C ARG A 258 14.73 -3.57 2.00
N HIS A 259 13.73 -3.22 2.80
CA HIS A 259 12.94 -2.00 2.56
C HIS A 259 12.84 -1.09 3.80
N PRO A 260 13.52 0.08 3.84
CA PRO A 260 14.51 0.54 2.87
C PRO A 260 15.76 -0.35 2.89
N ASP A 261 16.48 -0.44 1.78
CA ASP A 261 17.69 -1.26 1.74
C ASP A 261 18.79 -0.59 2.59
N PRO A 262 19.32 -1.25 3.64
CA PRO A 262 20.37 -0.69 4.49
C PRO A 262 21.62 -0.27 3.71
N LYS A 263 21.94 -0.96 2.60
CA LYS A 263 23.09 -0.63 1.74
C LYS A 263 22.86 0.71 1.03
N LEU A 264 21.60 1.07 0.76
CA LEU A 264 21.23 2.36 0.20
C LEU A 264 21.07 3.42 1.28
N ALA A 265 20.67 3.04 2.51
CA ALA A 265 20.34 3.91 3.62
C ALA A 265 21.43 4.91 4.03
N ALA A 266 22.71 4.53 3.94
CA ALA A 266 23.83 5.42 4.31
C ALA A 266 24.17 6.47 3.24
N ARG A 267 23.75 6.25 1.98
CA ARG A 267 24.05 7.14 0.83
C ARG A 267 22.87 8.04 0.50
N LEU A 268 22.06 8.30 1.51
CA LEU A 268 20.75 8.86 1.33
C LEU A 268 20.75 10.41 1.42
N GLU A 269 20.87 11.16 0.30
CA GLU A 269 20.82 12.65 0.20
C GLU A 269 19.41 13.33 0.19
N ILE A 270 19.05 14.28 -0.66
CA ILE A 270 17.65 14.52 -1.10
C ILE A 270 17.78 14.69 -2.61
N VAL A 271 17.17 13.81 -3.40
CA VAL A 271 17.25 13.88 -4.87
C VAL A 271 16.08 14.62 -5.48
N ASP A 272 14.95 14.70 -4.76
CA ASP A 272 13.77 15.47 -5.16
C ASP A 272 13.07 16.05 -3.92
N PRO A 273 13.30 17.34 -3.62
CA PRO A 273 12.66 18.01 -2.50
C PRO A 273 11.13 18.06 -2.58
N LYS A 274 10.53 17.86 -3.77
CA LYS A 274 9.07 17.83 -3.96
C LYS A 274 8.45 16.49 -3.54
N SER A 275 9.24 15.44 -3.32
CA SER A 275 8.74 14.10 -2.99
C SER A 275 9.52 13.39 -1.86
N GLN A 276 10.46 14.10 -1.24
CA GLN A 276 11.25 13.61 -0.12
C GLN A 276 11.34 14.67 0.97
N VAL A 277 11.32 14.22 2.22
CA VAL A 277 11.51 15.08 3.39
C VAL A 277 12.60 14.48 4.28
N GLN A 278 13.41 15.34 4.89
CA GLN A 278 14.34 14.90 5.93
C GLN A 278 13.59 14.63 7.24
N GLY A 279 13.96 13.55 7.91
CA GLY A 279 13.56 13.31 9.29
C GLY A 279 14.62 12.53 10.05
N SER A 280 14.41 12.37 11.35
CA SER A 280 15.30 11.58 12.19
C SER A 280 14.51 10.59 13.01
N TRP A 281 15.18 9.51 13.37
CA TRP A 281 14.66 8.50 14.29
C TRP A 281 15.46 8.57 15.58
N ARG A 282 14.75 8.67 16.70
CA ARG A 282 15.35 8.60 18.03
C ARG A 282 14.77 7.41 18.77
N ARG A 283 15.64 6.46 19.11
CA ARG A 283 15.28 5.38 20.03
C ARG A 283 15.18 5.93 21.46
N VAL A 284 14.09 5.63 22.15
CA VAL A 284 13.94 5.90 23.58
C VAL A 284 13.88 4.56 24.31
N GLU A 285 14.86 4.30 25.17
CA GLU A 285 14.92 3.08 25.97
C GLU A 285 13.99 3.19 27.17
N ILE A 286 13.14 2.19 27.37
CA ILE A 286 12.20 2.09 28.48
C ILE A 286 12.49 0.78 29.23
N LYS A 287 12.65 0.86 30.56
CA LYS A 287 12.86 -0.34 31.39
C LYS A 287 11.57 -1.17 31.45
N ASN A 288 11.70 -2.50 31.27
CA ASN A 288 10.62 -3.51 31.28
C ASN A 288 9.62 -3.39 30.11
N SER A 289 10.04 -3.83 28.92
CA SER A 289 9.17 -3.91 27.72
C SER A 289 8.44 -5.25 27.63
N GLY A 290 7.14 -5.20 27.33
CA GLY A 290 6.30 -6.32 26.87
C GLY A 290 5.70 -6.03 25.49
N ALA A 291 5.00 -7.00 24.91
CA ALA A 291 4.28 -6.81 23.65
C ALA A 291 2.97 -6.05 23.93
N TYR A 292 2.71 -4.94 23.23
CA TYR A 292 1.57 -4.09 23.56
C TYR A 292 0.90 -3.31 22.41
N TYR A 293 -0.41 -3.05 22.53
CA TYR A 293 -1.22 -2.24 21.58
C TYR A 293 -1.65 -0.88 22.14
N VAL A 294 -1.74 0.13 21.28
CA VAL A 294 -1.81 1.56 21.65
C VAL A 294 -3.20 2.16 21.41
N ALA A 295 -3.74 2.86 22.41
CA ALA A 295 -4.79 3.87 22.25
C ALA A 295 -4.19 5.29 22.25
N TYR A 296 -4.45 6.09 21.21
CA TYR A 296 -3.94 7.45 21.11
C TYR A 296 -4.96 8.49 21.62
N GLY A 297 -4.56 9.21 22.66
CA GLY A 297 -5.24 10.41 23.18
C GLY A 297 -4.23 11.25 23.96
N ARG A 298 -4.53 12.54 24.21
CA ARG A 298 -3.62 13.57 24.78
C ARG A 298 -2.86 13.17 26.07
N ARG A 299 -3.20 12.05 26.74
CA ARG A 299 -2.53 11.54 27.97
C ARG A 299 -2.29 10.01 28.05
N ARG A 300 -2.38 9.29 26.92
CA ARG A 300 -1.90 7.93 26.55
C ARG A 300 -2.13 6.73 27.46
N VAL A 301 -2.55 5.65 26.81
CA VAL A 301 -2.99 4.38 27.39
C VAL A 301 -2.68 3.26 26.38
N LEU A 302 -2.32 2.09 26.88
CA LEU A 302 -1.83 0.93 26.15
C LEU A 302 -2.57 -0.30 26.68
N ALA A 303 -3.09 -1.18 25.83
CA ALA A 303 -3.86 -2.35 26.24
C ALA A 303 -3.36 -3.62 25.55
N GLY A 304 -3.20 -4.66 26.35
CA GLY A 304 -3.03 -6.04 25.93
C GLY A 304 -1.78 -6.31 25.11
N GLY A 305 -1.78 -7.42 24.38
CA GLY A 305 -0.67 -7.88 23.56
C GLY A 305 -0.56 -9.39 23.54
N GLU A 306 0.42 -9.90 22.81
CA GLU A 306 0.65 -11.33 22.61
C GLU A 306 2.13 -11.57 22.52
N LYS A 307 2.60 -12.64 23.17
CA LYS A 307 4.02 -13.00 23.15
C LYS A 307 4.41 -13.85 21.95
N TYR A 308 3.58 -14.83 21.61
CA TYR A 308 3.72 -15.77 20.50
C TYR A 308 2.36 -15.93 19.83
N GLN A 309 2.31 -16.42 18.58
CA GLN A 309 1.09 -16.57 17.76
C GLN A 309 -0.08 -17.33 18.42
N ASP A 310 0.19 -18.08 19.50
CA ASP A 310 -0.81 -18.83 20.29
C ASP A 310 -0.89 -18.35 21.76
N GLY A 311 -0.38 -17.16 22.04
CA GLY A 311 -0.27 -16.58 23.38
C GLY A 311 1.05 -16.89 24.10
N PRO A 312 1.17 -16.62 25.41
CA PRO A 312 0.10 -16.10 26.27
C PRO A 312 -0.38 -14.72 25.82
N TYR A 313 -1.71 -14.53 25.87
CA TYR A 313 -2.36 -13.26 25.59
C TYR A 313 -2.38 -12.41 26.85
N TYR A 314 -1.92 -11.16 26.72
CA TYR A 314 -1.88 -10.22 27.82
C TYR A 314 -3.14 -9.36 27.82
N ARG A 315 -3.74 -9.21 29.00
CA ARG A 315 -4.81 -8.24 29.29
C ARG A 315 -4.31 -6.99 30.02
N ASP A 316 -2.98 -6.90 30.16
CA ASP A 316 -2.34 -5.84 30.91
C ASP A 316 -2.62 -4.52 30.23
N PHE A 317 -3.09 -3.58 31.04
CA PHE A 317 -3.42 -2.25 30.61
C PHE A 317 -2.38 -1.34 31.23
N CYS A 318 -1.62 -0.62 30.42
CA CYS A 318 -0.48 0.16 30.87
C CYS A 318 -0.59 1.59 30.34
N ARG A 319 0.18 2.51 30.92
CA ARG A 319 0.39 3.83 30.32
C ARG A 319 1.83 4.29 30.48
N LEU A 320 2.26 5.13 29.54
CA LEU A 320 3.57 5.76 29.55
C LEU A 320 3.42 7.27 29.50
N LYS A 321 4.02 7.96 30.46
CA LYS A 321 4.09 9.42 30.48
C LYS A 321 5.24 9.88 29.60
N LEU A 322 4.95 10.40 28.41
CA LEU A 322 6.00 10.81 27.47
C LEU A 322 6.88 11.98 27.93
N SER A 323 6.38 12.85 28.81
CA SER A 323 7.21 13.94 29.34
C SER A 323 8.37 13.42 30.20
N LYS A 324 8.27 12.17 30.71
CA LYS A 324 9.29 11.46 31.48
C LYS A 324 9.15 9.94 31.23
N PRO A 325 9.59 9.42 30.07
CA PRO A 325 9.28 8.07 29.60
C PRO A 325 10.17 7.01 30.29
N VAL A 326 10.20 7.00 31.63
CA VAL A 326 11.13 6.19 32.41
C VAL A 326 10.57 4.79 32.73
N LYS A 327 9.25 4.68 32.92
CA LYS A 327 8.60 3.45 33.36
C LYS A 327 7.14 3.37 32.92
N TRP A 328 6.68 2.17 32.61
CA TRP A 328 5.27 1.84 32.43
C TRP A 328 4.50 1.85 33.76
N GLU A 329 3.35 2.51 33.77
CA GLU A 329 2.39 2.44 34.88
C GLU A 329 1.28 1.46 34.53
N VAL A 330 1.10 0.44 35.35
CA VAL A 330 0.03 -0.55 35.20
C VAL A 330 -1.30 0.06 35.64
N LEU A 331 -2.32 -0.13 34.83
CA LEU A 331 -3.71 0.26 35.02
C LEU A 331 -4.56 -1.00 35.24
N PRO A 332 -5.81 -0.87 35.74
CA PRO A 332 -6.70 -2.00 35.88
C PRO A 332 -6.87 -2.74 34.55
N SER A 333 -6.68 -4.06 34.55
CA SER A 333 -6.86 -4.89 33.35
C SER A 333 -8.27 -4.74 32.78
N VAL A 334 -8.38 -4.93 31.46
CA VAL A 334 -9.69 -4.99 30.79
C VAL A 334 -10.53 -6.09 31.44
N PRO A 335 -11.83 -5.86 31.76
CA PRO A 335 -12.68 -6.82 32.46
C PRO A 335 -13.17 -7.95 31.53
N ILE A 336 -12.24 -8.57 30.80
CA ILE A 336 -12.46 -9.73 29.95
C ILE A 336 -11.90 -10.98 30.68
N PRO A 337 -12.70 -12.04 30.87
CA PRO A 337 -12.23 -13.29 31.46
C PRO A 337 -11.15 -13.94 30.59
N SER A 338 -10.12 -14.51 31.22
CA SER A 338 -9.01 -15.16 30.50
C SER A 338 -9.45 -16.28 29.57
N SER A 339 -10.54 -16.99 29.90
CA SER A 339 -11.14 -18.04 29.06
C SER A 339 -11.74 -17.53 27.75
N ARG A 340 -11.95 -16.22 27.61
CA ARG A 340 -12.44 -15.57 26.38
C ARG A 340 -11.35 -14.79 25.66
N LEU A 341 -10.11 -14.84 26.15
CA LEU A 341 -8.94 -14.23 25.53
C LEU A 341 -8.37 -15.21 24.50
N VAL A 342 -8.78 -15.04 23.25
CA VAL A 342 -8.24 -15.82 22.12
C VAL A 342 -7.26 -14.97 21.30
N SER A 343 -7.37 -13.64 21.39
CA SER A 343 -6.35 -12.65 20.99
C SER A 343 -6.85 -11.27 21.43
N LEU A 344 -6.01 -10.46 22.09
CA LEU A 344 -6.30 -9.03 22.32
C LEU A 344 -5.55 -8.12 21.34
N THR A 345 -4.83 -8.71 20.39
CA THR A 345 -3.90 -8.00 19.52
C THR A 345 -4.59 -7.20 18.42
N THR A 346 -5.85 -7.51 18.17
CA THR A 346 -6.56 -7.04 16.98
C THR A 346 -7.73 -6.11 17.29
N PHE A 347 -7.98 -5.83 18.58
CA PHE A 347 -9.02 -4.91 19.03
C PHE A 347 -8.50 -3.48 19.20
N ARG A 348 -9.35 -2.49 18.90
CA ARG A 348 -8.97 -1.07 18.90
C ARG A 348 -9.69 -0.30 20.00
N MET A 349 -8.98 0.68 20.56
CA MET A 349 -9.53 1.64 21.53
C MET A 349 -9.56 3.04 20.94
N VAL A 350 -10.65 3.77 21.20
CA VAL A 350 -10.80 5.18 20.83
C VAL A 350 -11.21 6.01 22.03
N VAL A 351 -10.80 7.28 22.06
CA VAL A 351 -11.04 8.18 23.19
C VAL A 351 -11.95 9.33 22.74
N ASP A 352 -13.01 9.61 23.50
CA ASP A 352 -13.89 10.74 23.24
C ASP A 352 -13.37 12.05 23.86
N SER A 353 -14.14 13.12 23.69
CA SER A 353 -13.83 14.44 24.26
C SER A 353 -13.94 14.50 25.80
N ASN A 354 -14.54 13.51 26.44
CA ASN A 354 -14.72 13.45 27.90
C ASN A 354 -13.61 12.65 28.61
N ASP A 355 -12.62 12.16 27.87
CA ASP A 355 -11.56 11.25 28.33
C ASP A 355 -12.11 9.85 28.73
N ILE A 356 -13.13 9.37 28.01
CA ILE A 356 -13.59 7.99 28.07
C ILE A 356 -12.96 7.22 26.92
N ALA A 357 -12.22 6.17 27.26
CA ALA A 357 -11.63 5.26 26.29
C ALA A 357 -12.57 4.07 26.06
N TYR A 358 -13.13 3.99 24.86
CA TYR A 358 -14.02 2.92 24.43
C TYR A 358 -13.19 1.82 23.77
N TYR A 359 -13.38 0.59 24.24
CA TYR A 359 -12.75 -0.59 23.69
C TYR A 359 -13.77 -1.41 22.92
N PHE A 360 -13.55 -1.51 21.61
CA PHE A 360 -14.42 -2.24 20.71
C PHE A 360 -13.93 -3.69 20.57
N THR A 361 -14.79 -4.63 20.94
CA THR A 361 -14.49 -6.08 20.92
C THR A 361 -15.29 -6.84 19.87
N GLY A 362 -15.94 -6.14 18.94
CA GLY A 362 -16.90 -6.73 18.00
C GLY A 362 -18.31 -6.90 18.53
N CYS A 363 -18.51 -6.86 19.84
CA CYS A 363 -19.82 -6.97 20.48
C CYS A 363 -20.66 -5.70 20.32
N LEU A 364 -21.97 -5.86 20.53
CA LEU A 364 -22.90 -4.74 20.63
C LEU A 364 -22.49 -3.76 21.74
N ASP A 365 -22.23 -4.26 22.94
CA ASP A 365 -21.77 -3.45 24.07
C ASP A 365 -20.26 -3.23 24.04
N LEU A 366 -19.82 -2.06 24.50
CA LEU A 366 -18.40 -1.71 24.59
C LEU A 366 -17.94 -1.73 26.04
N PHE A 367 -16.64 -1.96 26.24
CA PHE A 367 -16.01 -1.62 27.51
C PHE A 367 -15.58 -0.16 27.48
N ALA A 368 -15.89 0.59 28.53
CA ALA A 368 -15.51 1.98 28.66
C ALA A 368 -14.59 2.16 29.87
N TYR A 369 -13.40 2.69 29.64
CA TYR A 369 -12.47 3.07 30.67
C TYR A 369 -12.50 4.58 30.88
N ASN A 370 -12.89 5.02 32.07
CA ASN A 370 -12.81 6.41 32.44
C ASN A 370 -11.38 6.74 32.85
N ILE A 371 -10.67 7.53 32.05
CA ILE A 371 -9.25 7.85 32.28
C ILE A 371 -9.05 8.65 33.56
N LYS A 372 -10.01 9.50 33.94
CA LYS A 372 -9.95 10.35 35.14
C LYS A 372 -10.15 9.54 36.42
N THR A 373 -11.18 8.70 36.47
CA THR A 373 -11.51 7.89 37.65
C THR A 373 -10.76 6.57 37.69
N ARG A 374 -10.12 6.18 36.58
CA ARG A 374 -9.38 4.92 36.38
C ARG A 374 -10.24 3.67 36.57
N LYS A 375 -11.52 3.75 36.23
CA LYS A 375 -12.46 2.64 36.37
C LYS A 375 -12.98 2.18 35.01
N TRP A 376 -13.09 0.85 34.88
CA TRP A 376 -13.84 0.23 33.79
C TRP A 376 -15.33 0.22 34.10
N GLY A 377 -16.12 0.31 33.05
CA GLY A 377 -17.55 0.06 33.06
C GLY A 377 -17.99 -0.54 31.73
N THR A 378 -19.24 -1.01 31.69
CA THR A 378 -19.87 -1.46 30.45
C THR A 378 -20.70 -0.32 29.86
N PHE A 379 -20.44 0.00 28.61
CA PHE A 379 -21.23 0.95 27.84
C PHE A 379 -22.26 0.18 27.02
N ARG A 380 -23.47 0.08 27.60
CA ARG A 380 -24.59 -0.64 26.98
C ARG A 380 -25.14 0.12 25.78
N THR A 381 -25.37 -0.58 24.69
CA THR A 381 -25.88 -0.02 23.44
C THR A 381 -27.04 -0.85 22.89
N SER A 382 -27.68 -0.36 21.84
CA SER A 382 -28.69 -1.07 21.06
C SER A 382 -28.43 -0.89 19.57
N SER A 383 -29.10 -1.69 18.74
CA SER A 383 -29.07 -1.53 17.28
C SER A 383 -30.28 -0.76 16.80
N HIS A 384 -30.11 0.01 15.73
CA HIS A 384 -31.21 0.71 15.06
C HIS A 384 -32.28 -0.29 14.57
N PRO A 385 -33.59 0.01 14.66
CA PRO A 385 -34.63 -0.96 14.28
C PRO A 385 -34.57 -1.46 12.84
N SER A 386 -34.05 -0.65 11.92
CA SER A 386 -33.92 -1.01 10.50
C SER A 386 -32.75 -1.95 10.18
N TRP A 387 -31.89 -2.24 11.16
CA TRP A 387 -30.72 -3.08 10.95
C TRP A 387 -30.28 -3.79 12.23
N THR A 388 -30.17 -5.12 12.14
CA THR A 388 -29.74 -5.94 13.28
C THR A 388 -28.22 -5.99 13.34
N TYR A 389 -27.66 -5.64 14.49
CA TYR A 389 -26.23 -5.78 14.73
C TYR A 389 -25.79 -7.25 14.65
N PRO A 390 -24.71 -7.61 13.95
CA PRO A 390 -24.47 -9.00 13.57
C PRO A 390 -23.99 -9.87 14.73
N HIS A 391 -23.29 -9.29 15.70
CA HIS A 391 -22.69 -10.04 16.81
C HIS A 391 -23.17 -9.50 18.17
N LYS A 392 -24.03 -10.27 18.83
CA LYS A 392 -24.53 -9.93 20.17
C LYS A 392 -23.62 -10.43 21.30
N GLN A 393 -22.68 -11.33 21.01
CA GLN A 393 -21.81 -11.96 22.01
C GLN A 393 -20.35 -11.98 21.56
N MET A 394 -19.45 -12.07 22.55
CA MET A 394 -17.98 -11.96 22.39
C MET A 394 -17.31 -13.15 21.69
N HIS A 395 -18.06 -14.22 21.42
CA HIS A 395 -17.51 -15.45 20.83
C HIS A 395 -17.29 -15.35 19.31
N ASP A 396 -17.92 -14.38 18.63
CA ASP A 396 -17.62 -14.02 17.25
C ASP A 396 -16.60 -12.88 17.21
N GLN A 397 -15.33 -13.24 17.04
CA GLN A 397 -14.21 -12.32 17.15
C GLN A 397 -14.17 -11.34 15.98
N TRP A 398 -14.58 -10.08 16.18
CA TRP A 398 -14.36 -9.02 15.20
C TRP A 398 -13.00 -8.37 15.44
N GLN A 399 -12.08 -8.58 14.51
CA GLN A 399 -10.67 -8.26 14.62
C GLN A 399 -10.22 -7.38 13.46
N ASP A 400 -9.08 -6.70 13.61
CA ASP A 400 -8.36 -6.03 12.51
C ASP A 400 -9.16 -4.92 11.80
N SER A 401 -10.20 -4.44 12.47
CA SER A 401 -11.01 -3.30 12.03
C SER A 401 -10.29 -1.99 12.32
N VAL A 402 -10.65 -0.97 11.55
CA VAL A 402 -10.31 0.41 11.88
C VAL A 402 -11.42 1.00 12.74
N VAL A 403 -11.04 1.76 13.77
CA VAL A 403 -11.99 2.38 14.69
C VAL A 403 -11.58 3.82 14.94
N HIS A 404 -12.52 4.76 14.78
CA HIS A 404 -12.31 6.19 15.03
C HIS A 404 -13.45 6.76 15.86
N CYS A 405 -13.13 7.64 16.81
CA CYS A 405 -14.12 8.49 17.47
C CYS A 405 -14.06 9.87 16.83
N VAL A 406 -15.18 10.31 16.25
CA VAL A 406 -15.31 11.62 15.60
C VAL A 406 -16.51 12.32 16.24
N ASN A 407 -16.26 13.43 16.92
CA ASN A 407 -17.26 14.09 17.77
C ASN A 407 -17.92 13.12 18.76
N ASP A 408 -19.25 12.96 18.72
CA ASP A 408 -20.06 12.10 19.57
C ASP A 408 -20.34 10.72 18.94
N LYS A 409 -19.53 10.29 17.96
CA LYS A 409 -19.77 9.07 17.19
C LYS A 409 -18.52 8.21 17.07
N ILE A 410 -18.69 6.90 17.26
CA ILE A 410 -17.66 5.90 16.94
C ILE A 410 -17.97 5.30 15.58
N TYR A 411 -16.96 5.22 14.72
CA TYR A 411 -17.02 4.59 13.40
C TYR A 411 -16.14 3.36 13.40
N VAL A 412 -16.64 2.26 12.82
CA VAL A 412 -15.91 0.99 12.66
C VAL A 412 -15.98 0.58 11.21
N PHE A 413 -14.84 0.26 10.60
CA PHE A 413 -14.79 -0.24 9.22
C PHE A 413 -13.90 -1.48 9.09
N GLY A 414 -14.33 -2.41 8.24
CA GLY A 414 -13.54 -3.56 7.85
C GLY A 414 -13.27 -4.54 9.00
N GLY A 415 -12.18 -5.28 8.88
CA GLY A 415 -11.79 -6.32 9.82
C GLY A 415 -12.29 -7.71 9.43
N THR A 416 -11.92 -8.72 10.20
CA THR A 416 -12.36 -10.10 10.02
C THR A 416 -13.31 -10.51 11.14
N THR A 417 -14.22 -11.43 10.85
CA THR A 417 -15.10 -12.04 11.86
C THR A 417 -15.04 -13.57 11.76
N GLY A 418 -15.64 -14.26 12.73
CA GLY A 418 -15.86 -15.72 12.61
C GLY A 418 -16.61 -16.08 11.31
N ALA A 419 -17.59 -15.25 10.93
CA ALA A 419 -18.36 -15.43 9.71
C ALA A 419 -17.60 -15.01 8.44
N SER A 420 -16.75 -13.98 8.50
CA SER A 420 -16.03 -13.44 7.33
C SER A 420 -14.52 -13.47 7.51
N LYS A 421 -13.90 -14.57 7.08
CA LYS A 421 -12.43 -14.75 7.10
C LYS A 421 -11.73 -14.04 5.96
N LEU A 422 -12.45 -13.74 4.88
CA LEU A 422 -11.99 -12.87 3.79
C LEU A 422 -11.74 -11.42 4.26
N GLY A 423 -12.47 -11.01 5.31
CA GLY A 423 -12.61 -9.62 5.72
C GLY A 423 -13.97 -9.05 5.29
N THR A 424 -14.36 -7.93 5.90
CA THR A 424 -15.61 -7.23 5.59
C THR A 424 -15.34 -5.84 4.99
N ASN A 425 -16.32 -5.27 4.29
CA ASN A 425 -16.35 -3.85 3.93
C ASN A 425 -17.44 -3.06 4.69
N LEU A 426 -18.00 -3.66 5.74
CA LEU A 426 -19.03 -3.07 6.57
C LEU A 426 -18.49 -1.82 7.29
N LEU A 427 -19.21 -0.70 7.15
CA LEU A 427 -19.00 0.54 7.89
C LEU A 427 -20.16 0.73 8.87
N LEU A 428 -19.83 0.82 10.16
CA LEU A 428 -20.78 1.05 11.25
C LEU A 428 -20.56 2.42 11.90
N GLN A 429 -21.63 2.91 12.53
CA GLN A 429 -21.59 4.08 13.41
C GLN A 429 -22.36 3.80 14.70
N LEU A 430 -21.74 4.10 15.84
CA LEU A 430 -22.40 4.23 17.14
C LEU A 430 -22.53 5.70 17.47
N ASN A 431 -23.75 6.17 17.73
CA ASN A 431 -23.93 7.46 18.37
C ASN A 431 -23.77 7.29 19.89
N LEU A 432 -22.82 8.01 20.50
CA LEU A 432 -22.51 7.91 21.93
C LEU A 432 -23.60 8.51 22.83
N SER A 433 -24.35 9.50 22.33
CA SER A 433 -25.45 10.11 23.09
C SER A 433 -26.68 9.21 23.15
N THR A 434 -27.11 8.67 22.00
CA THR A 434 -28.29 7.79 21.92
C THR A 434 -27.95 6.33 22.25
N ARG A 435 -26.67 5.96 22.16
CA ARG A 435 -26.16 4.58 22.31
C ARG A 435 -26.74 3.61 21.29
N VAL A 436 -27.02 4.12 20.08
CA VAL A 436 -27.59 3.33 18.98
C VAL A 436 -26.54 3.13 17.90
N TRP A 437 -26.33 1.86 17.54
CA TRP A 437 -25.58 1.45 16.36
C TRP A 437 -26.43 1.50 15.10
N ARG A 438 -25.85 1.95 13.99
CA ARG A 438 -26.41 1.78 12.65
C ARG A 438 -25.34 1.37 11.65
N LYS A 439 -25.78 0.69 10.60
CA LYS A 439 -25.00 0.44 9.38
C LYS A 439 -25.02 1.69 8.50
N LEU A 440 -23.85 2.07 7.97
CA LEU A 440 -23.68 3.17 7.03
C LEU A 440 -23.47 2.66 5.59
N SER A 441 -22.63 1.63 5.41
CA SER A 441 -22.24 1.13 4.10
C SER A 441 -21.70 -0.30 4.19
N GLY A 442 -21.59 -0.99 3.05
CA GLY A 442 -21.00 -2.33 2.94
C GLY A 442 -21.80 -3.44 3.62
N GLU A 443 -21.23 -4.63 3.65
CA GLU A 443 -21.85 -5.84 4.20
C GLU A 443 -20.86 -6.66 5.03
N LEU A 444 -21.36 -7.35 6.05
CA LEU A 444 -20.54 -8.26 6.85
C LEU A 444 -19.92 -9.35 5.97
N LEU A 445 -20.74 -9.93 5.09
CA LEU A 445 -20.37 -10.92 4.09
C LEU A 445 -20.56 -10.28 2.71
N PRO A 446 -19.53 -9.62 2.16
CA PRO A 446 -19.63 -8.96 0.87
C PRO A 446 -19.66 -10.01 -0.23
N LYS A 447 -20.87 -10.30 -0.73
CA LYS A 447 -21.12 -11.17 -1.89
C LYS A 447 -21.02 -10.40 -3.20
N GLU A 448 -21.55 -9.17 -3.20
CA GLU A 448 -21.59 -8.31 -4.38
C GLU A 448 -20.42 -7.31 -4.37
N PRO A 449 -19.56 -7.30 -5.40
CA PRO A 449 -18.50 -6.32 -5.53
C PRO A 449 -19.06 -4.94 -5.94
N SER A 450 -18.30 -3.88 -5.67
CA SER A 450 -18.68 -2.51 -6.01
C SER A 450 -17.45 -1.67 -6.33
N HIS A 451 -17.57 -0.80 -7.34
CA HIS A 451 -16.57 0.23 -7.63
C HIS A 451 -16.82 1.54 -6.87
N LEU A 452 -17.89 1.61 -6.08
CA LEU A 452 -18.33 2.83 -5.38
C LEU A 452 -18.00 2.83 -3.89
N CYS A 453 -17.55 1.69 -3.34
CA CYS A 453 -17.09 1.57 -1.97
C CYS A 453 -15.84 0.69 -1.90
N PRO A 454 -15.09 0.73 -0.79
CA PRO A 454 -13.94 -0.14 -0.61
C PRO A 454 -14.35 -1.63 -0.62
N GLY A 455 -13.49 -2.48 -1.17
CA GLY A 455 -13.63 -3.94 -1.05
C GLY A 455 -13.39 -4.46 0.37
N PRO A 456 -13.74 -5.74 0.67
CA PRO A 456 -13.52 -6.37 1.97
C PRO A 456 -12.06 -6.33 2.35
N ARG A 457 -11.74 -5.89 3.57
CA ARG A 457 -10.35 -5.81 4.00
C ARG A 457 -10.15 -5.89 5.51
N ILE A 458 -8.98 -6.40 5.88
CA ILE A 458 -8.42 -6.37 7.23
C ILE A 458 -7.21 -5.45 7.25
N ASN A 459 -6.78 -5.05 8.46
CA ASN A 459 -5.48 -4.43 8.71
C ASN A 459 -5.18 -3.18 7.84
N ALA A 460 -6.24 -2.45 7.48
CA ALA A 460 -6.11 -1.19 6.77
C ALA A 460 -5.55 -0.11 7.70
N SER A 461 -4.77 0.79 7.11
CA SER A 461 -4.36 2.02 7.77
C SER A 461 -5.47 3.07 7.67
N SER A 462 -5.59 3.95 8.65
CA SER A 462 -6.66 4.96 8.65
C SER A 462 -6.38 6.19 9.50
N TRP A 463 -7.06 7.29 9.18
CA TRP A 463 -7.01 8.54 9.94
C TRP A 463 -8.27 9.38 9.71
N VAL A 464 -8.45 10.41 10.54
CA VAL A 464 -9.53 11.39 10.42
C VAL A 464 -8.94 12.73 9.98
N SER A 465 -9.62 13.44 9.09
CA SER A 465 -9.22 14.79 8.66
C SER A 465 -9.21 15.78 9.83
N LYS A 466 -8.46 16.90 9.68
CA LYS A 466 -8.48 18.01 10.65
C LYS A 466 -9.88 18.51 10.98
N GLY A 467 -10.72 18.62 9.95
CA GLY A 467 -12.09 19.09 10.05
C GLY A 467 -13.05 18.12 10.71
N GLN A 468 -12.62 16.89 11.02
CA GLN A 468 -13.49 15.83 11.54
C GLN A 468 -14.70 15.56 10.63
N ASP A 469 -14.51 15.75 9.32
CA ASP A 469 -15.53 15.61 8.28
C ASP A 469 -15.28 14.41 7.37
N LYS A 470 -14.06 13.84 7.40
CA LYS A 470 -13.69 12.68 6.58
C LYS A 470 -12.89 11.64 7.35
N ILE A 471 -13.16 10.37 7.04
CA ILE A 471 -12.39 9.23 7.52
C ILE A 471 -11.69 8.59 6.32
N PHE A 472 -10.38 8.46 6.37
CA PHE A 472 -9.57 7.89 5.30
C PHE A 472 -9.17 6.45 5.62
N ILE A 473 -9.22 5.59 4.61
CA ILE A 473 -8.82 4.18 4.64
C ILE A 473 -7.77 3.95 3.56
N LEU A 474 -6.59 3.49 3.94
CA LEU A 474 -5.46 3.22 3.06
C LEU A 474 -5.09 1.73 3.11
N TYR A 475 -5.02 1.10 1.94
CA TYR A 475 -4.56 -0.28 1.76
C TYR A 475 -5.28 -1.30 2.67
N GLY A 476 -4.53 -2.22 3.29
CA GLY A 476 -5.04 -3.45 3.87
C GLY A 476 -5.13 -4.56 2.82
N ASP A 477 -5.65 -5.72 3.23
CA ASP A 477 -5.78 -6.87 2.34
C ASP A 477 -7.10 -7.62 2.53
N ALA A 478 -7.57 -8.27 1.46
CA ALA A 478 -8.63 -9.27 1.54
C ALA A 478 -7.98 -10.62 1.82
N ASN A 479 -8.17 -11.17 3.02
CA ASN A 479 -7.50 -12.38 3.49
C ASN A 479 -8.11 -13.66 2.87
N ARG A 480 -7.83 -13.82 1.58
CA ARG A 480 -8.32 -14.93 0.76
C ARG A 480 -7.72 -16.27 1.20
N MET A 481 -6.53 -16.27 1.82
CA MET A 481 -5.92 -17.48 2.35
C MET A 481 -6.73 -18.04 3.52
N SER A 482 -7.06 -17.21 4.51
CA SER A 482 -7.92 -17.63 5.62
C SER A 482 -9.33 -18.00 5.15
N ALA A 483 -9.87 -17.29 4.15
CA ALA A 483 -11.14 -17.68 3.53
C ALA A 483 -11.05 -19.08 2.89
N LYS A 484 -9.99 -19.40 2.15
CA LYS A 484 -9.78 -20.72 1.54
C LYS A 484 -9.69 -21.83 2.58
N LEU A 485 -8.88 -21.62 3.61
CA LEU A 485 -8.70 -22.59 4.71
C LEU A 485 -10.00 -22.83 5.49
N SER A 486 -10.90 -21.85 5.49
CA SER A 486 -12.21 -21.92 6.14
C SER A 486 -13.33 -22.35 5.20
N GLY A 487 -13.03 -22.76 3.96
CA GLY A 487 -14.02 -23.17 2.97
C GLY A 487 -14.98 -22.06 2.51
N GLN A 488 -14.60 -20.79 2.68
CA GLN A 488 -15.42 -19.63 2.31
C GLN A 488 -15.24 -19.23 0.84
N GLU A 489 -16.28 -18.60 0.29
CA GLU A 489 -16.26 -18.04 -1.06
C GLU A 489 -15.10 -17.05 -1.26
N HIS A 490 -14.64 -16.94 -2.51
CA HIS A 490 -13.51 -16.11 -2.93
C HIS A 490 -12.15 -16.44 -2.29
N GLY A 491 -12.06 -17.51 -1.49
CA GLY A 491 -10.82 -18.02 -0.95
C GLY A 491 -9.82 -18.45 -2.02
N ALA A 492 -8.54 -18.13 -1.81
CA ALA A 492 -7.42 -18.59 -2.63
C ALA A 492 -6.15 -18.75 -1.78
N MET A 493 -5.17 -19.49 -2.31
CA MET A 493 -3.87 -19.68 -1.64
C MET A 493 -2.98 -18.42 -1.67
N THR A 494 -3.50 -17.29 -2.16
CA THR A 494 -2.86 -15.98 -2.15
C THR A 494 -3.86 -14.96 -1.63
N THR A 495 -3.41 -14.04 -0.78
CA THR A 495 -4.22 -12.89 -0.35
C THR A 495 -4.25 -11.82 -1.46
N TYR A 496 -5.07 -10.78 -1.29
CA TYR A 496 -5.10 -9.63 -2.18
C TYR A 496 -4.81 -8.34 -1.43
N ALA A 497 -3.62 -7.76 -1.66
CA ALA A 497 -3.25 -6.46 -1.10
C ALA A 497 -3.89 -5.33 -1.92
N TYR A 498 -4.66 -4.45 -1.26
CA TYR A 498 -5.25 -3.29 -1.91
C TYR A 498 -4.21 -2.19 -2.10
N ASP A 499 -4.29 -1.50 -3.24
CA ASP A 499 -3.42 -0.40 -3.65
C ASP A 499 -4.14 0.96 -3.65
N ASP A 500 -5.23 1.07 -2.89
CA ASP A 500 -6.17 2.18 -2.94
C ASP A 500 -6.20 3.04 -1.66
N LEU A 501 -6.76 4.23 -1.82
CA LEU A 501 -7.08 5.17 -0.76
C LEU A 501 -8.54 5.60 -0.92
N TRP A 502 -9.32 5.45 0.14
CA TRP A 502 -10.72 5.83 0.20
C TRP A 502 -10.96 6.86 1.28
N SER A 503 -11.90 7.76 1.04
CA SER A 503 -12.42 8.66 2.07
C SER A 503 -13.93 8.48 2.22
N TRP A 504 -14.41 8.40 3.46
CA TRP A 504 -15.81 8.51 3.81
C TRP A 504 -16.10 9.95 4.21
N ASP A 505 -16.95 10.62 3.43
CA ASP A 505 -17.48 11.93 3.81
C ASP A 505 -18.60 11.74 4.85
N ILE A 506 -18.41 12.29 6.05
CA ILE A 506 -19.32 12.12 7.18
C ILE A 506 -20.64 12.86 6.96
N ARG A 507 -20.63 13.98 6.24
CA ARG A 507 -21.83 14.79 6.01
C ARG A 507 -22.64 14.23 4.86
N GLU A 508 -21.96 13.90 3.76
CA GLU A 508 -22.58 13.37 2.55
C GLU A 508 -22.87 11.87 2.64
N GLU A 509 -22.37 11.20 3.68
CA GLU A 509 -22.46 9.74 3.89
C GLU A 509 -22.09 8.95 2.63
N ARG A 510 -20.92 9.26 2.07
CA ARG A 510 -20.49 8.70 0.79
C ARG A 510 -18.99 8.43 0.72
N TRP A 511 -18.65 7.31 0.12
CA TRP A 511 -17.29 6.94 -0.23
C TRP A 511 -16.78 7.70 -1.48
N THR A 512 -15.52 8.09 -1.45
CA THR A 512 -14.75 8.56 -2.61
C THR A 512 -13.44 7.80 -2.67
N ARG A 513 -13.10 7.22 -3.83
CA ARG A 513 -11.76 6.72 -4.11
C ARG A 513 -10.86 7.91 -4.45
N GLU A 514 -9.91 8.18 -3.57
CA GLU A 514 -9.00 9.32 -3.65
C GLU A 514 -7.73 8.97 -4.43
N LYS A 515 -7.08 9.99 -4.99
CA LYS A 515 -5.80 9.82 -5.68
C LYS A 515 -4.64 9.69 -4.70
N ILE A 516 -3.77 8.71 -4.94
CA ILE A 516 -2.47 8.57 -4.30
C ILE A 516 -1.44 9.22 -5.22
N ILE A 517 -0.79 10.30 -4.77
CA ILE A 517 0.15 11.08 -5.57
C ILE A 517 1.53 11.05 -4.91
N GLY A 518 2.59 11.10 -5.71
CA GLY A 518 3.95 11.26 -5.22
C GLY A 518 4.59 9.95 -4.76
N ASN A 519 5.53 10.03 -3.83
CA ASN A 519 6.38 8.92 -3.42
C ASN A 519 5.72 8.08 -2.33
N ALA A 520 4.64 7.38 -2.70
CA ALA A 520 3.81 6.61 -1.78
C ALA A 520 4.48 5.31 -1.29
N PRO A 521 4.08 4.79 -0.10
CA PRO A 521 4.40 3.42 0.28
C PRO A 521 3.89 2.43 -0.78
N SER A 522 4.58 1.30 -0.94
CA SER A 522 4.00 0.18 -1.69
C SER A 522 2.74 -0.36 -0.99
N PRO A 523 1.78 -0.95 -1.73
CA PRO A 523 0.63 -1.64 -1.15
C PRO A 523 1.04 -2.68 -0.09
N ARG A 524 0.41 -2.59 1.09
CA ARG A 524 0.79 -3.34 2.29
C ARG A 524 -0.34 -3.41 3.32
N THR A 525 -0.18 -4.32 4.26
CA THR A 525 -1.06 -4.52 5.41
C THR A 525 -0.29 -4.28 6.72
N GLU A 526 -1.02 -4.17 7.84
CA GLU A 526 -0.47 -4.01 9.20
C GLU A 526 0.44 -2.78 9.40
N MET A 527 0.29 -1.79 8.51
CA MET A 527 1.02 -0.52 8.56
C MET A 527 0.53 0.36 9.70
N ALA A 528 1.46 0.99 10.43
CA ALA A 528 1.13 2.02 11.39
C ALA A 528 0.83 3.35 10.68
N ALA A 529 -0.15 4.10 11.19
CA ALA A 529 -0.40 5.47 10.77
C ALA A 529 -0.80 6.39 11.92
N VAL A 530 -0.31 7.62 11.88
CA VAL A 530 -0.68 8.66 12.84
C VAL A 530 -0.90 10.00 12.14
N TYR A 531 -2.02 10.62 12.44
CA TYR A 531 -2.30 11.98 12.00
C TYR A 531 -1.70 13.00 12.98
N ASN A 532 -1.00 14.00 12.45
CA ASN A 532 -0.49 15.14 13.19
C ASN A 532 -1.38 16.37 12.91
N PRO A 533 -2.20 16.83 13.87
CA PRO A 533 -3.10 17.96 13.67
C PRO A 533 -2.41 19.33 13.55
N VAL A 534 -1.15 19.44 14.01
CA VAL A 534 -0.37 20.68 13.89
C VAL A 534 0.21 20.82 12.49
N LEU A 535 0.78 19.74 11.96
CA LEU A 535 1.32 19.72 10.60
C LEU A 535 0.24 19.51 9.54
N ASP A 536 -0.95 19.03 9.94
CA ASP A 536 -2.01 18.60 9.04
C ASP A 536 -1.53 17.52 8.05
N LYS A 537 -0.79 16.54 8.59
CA LYS A 537 -0.12 15.48 7.81
C LYS A 537 -0.24 14.15 8.50
N VAL A 538 -0.19 13.08 7.72
CA VAL A 538 -0.20 11.70 8.23
C VAL A 538 1.17 11.10 8.07
N PHE A 539 1.65 10.43 9.11
CA PHE A 539 2.89 9.67 9.08
C PHE A 539 2.55 8.20 9.05
N THR A 540 3.13 7.47 8.11
CA THR A 540 2.99 6.01 8.03
C THR A 540 4.33 5.32 8.19
N PHE A 541 4.32 4.12 8.76
CA PHE A 541 5.52 3.33 9.01
C PHE A 541 5.26 1.84 8.87
N GLY A 542 6.23 1.17 8.26
CA GLY A 542 6.36 -0.27 8.27
C GLY A 542 5.18 -1.00 7.63
N GLY A 543 4.77 -2.10 8.25
CA GLY A 543 3.84 -3.09 7.68
C GLY A 543 4.57 -4.11 6.81
N TYR A 544 3.81 -4.97 6.14
CA TYR A 544 4.35 -5.95 5.21
C TYR A 544 3.44 -6.15 4.00
N SER A 545 4.02 -6.63 2.90
CA SER A 545 3.26 -7.03 1.72
C SER A 545 3.16 -8.55 1.68
N PRO A 546 1.95 -9.11 1.68
CA PRO A 546 1.76 -10.56 1.61
C PRO A 546 1.75 -11.10 0.17
N VAL A 547 2.03 -10.26 -0.83
CA VAL A 547 1.95 -10.62 -2.27
C VAL A 547 3.22 -10.29 -3.05
N VAL A 548 4.18 -9.60 -2.43
CA VAL A 548 5.48 -9.28 -3.04
C VAL A 548 6.55 -10.14 -2.35
N PRO A 549 7.26 -11.00 -3.09
CA PRO A 549 8.27 -11.85 -2.49
C PRO A 549 9.56 -11.11 -2.14
N THR A 550 10.36 -11.73 -1.28
CA THR A 550 11.75 -11.32 -0.96
C THR A 550 12.68 -12.50 -1.20
N VAL A 551 13.88 -12.24 -1.74
CA VAL A 551 14.95 -13.23 -1.90
C VAL A 551 16.13 -12.88 -1.00
N HIS A 552 16.47 -13.79 -0.08
CA HIS A 552 17.59 -13.65 0.82
C HIS A 552 18.85 -14.27 0.19
N VAL A 553 19.60 -13.43 -0.53
CA VAL A 553 20.82 -13.87 -1.23
C VAL A 553 21.86 -14.43 -0.27
N ASP A 554 21.98 -13.85 0.92
CA ASP A 554 22.95 -14.26 1.94
C ASP A 554 22.57 -15.59 2.62
N ASN A 555 21.35 -16.09 2.41
CA ASN A 555 20.86 -17.37 2.94
C ASN A 555 20.48 -18.32 1.80
N ASN A 556 21.47 -18.70 0.97
CA ASN A 556 21.31 -19.66 -0.13
C ASN A 556 20.17 -19.31 -1.12
N ASN A 557 19.95 -18.02 -1.39
CA ASN A 557 18.83 -17.52 -2.20
C ASN A 557 17.44 -17.98 -1.71
N GLU A 558 17.26 -18.09 -0.40
CA GLU A 558 15.95 -18.39 0.19
C GLU A 558 14.88 -17.42 -0.30
N TRP A 559 13.73 -17.98 -0.65
CA TRP A 559 12.58 -17.26 -1.18
C TRP A 559 11.48 -17.20 -0.12
N PHE A 560 10.97 -15.99 0.14
CA PHE A 560 9.80 -15.77 0.98
C PHE A 560 8.69 -15.13 0.16
N GLY A 561 7.46 -15.60 0.30
CA GLY A 561 6.29 -15.10 -0.42
C GLY A 561 5.76 -13.73 0.05
N TYR A 562 6.53 -13.02 0.86
CA TYR A 562 6.15 -11.75 1.48
C TYR A 562 7.37 -10.83 1.62
N SER A 563 7.11 -9.55 1.91
CA SER A 563 8.13 -8.52 2.12
C SER A 563 7.81 -7.66 3.34
N TYR A 564 8.76 -7.52 4.27
CA TYR A 564 8.65 -6.59 5.39
C TYR A 564 9.15 -5.19 5.04
N TYR A 565 8.52 -4.19 5.64
CA TYR A 565 8.88 -2.79 5.47
C TYR A 565 9.26 -2.15 6.82
N ALA A 566 10.29 -1.32 6.78
CA ALA A 566 10.76 -0.45 7.85
C ALA A 566 10.97 0.99 7.33
N ASP A 567 10.27 1.35 6.25
CA ASP A 567 10.27 2.67 5.65
C ASP A 567 9.23 3.59 6.30
N THR A 568 9.33 4.89 6.02
CA THR A 568 8.49 5.93 6.63
C THR A 568 8.05 6.91 5.57
N PHE A 569 6.78 7.28 5.60
CA PHE A 569 6.22 8.24 4.67
C PHE A 569 5.41 9.31 5.40
N VAL A 570 5.33 10.46 4.76
CA VAL A 570 4.49 11.58 5.16
C VAL A 570 3.49 11.82 4.04
N CYS A 571 2.22 11.80 4.36
CA CYS A 571 1.13 12.11 3.44
C CYS A 571 0.61 13.51 3.74
N ASP A 572 0.69 14.39 2.74
CA ASP A 572 -0.08 15.62 2.68
C ASP A 572 -1.41 15.31 2.00
N PHE A 573 -2.48 15.28 2.79
CA PHE A 573 -3.78 14.90 2.28
C PHE A 573 -4.64 16.11 1.87
N HIS A 574 -4.06 17.32 1.83
CA HIS A 574 -4.69 18.51 1.27
C HIS A 574 -4.18 18.82 -0.13
N PRO A 575 -5.06 18.84 -1.15
CA PRO A 575 -4.57 18.93 -2.52
C PRO A 575 -4.17 20.29 -3.06
N GLU A 576 -4.39 21.37 -2.33
CA GLU A 576 -4.22 22.71 -2.92
C GLU A 576 -2.74 23.09 -3.13
N SER A 577 -1.79 22.24 -2.73
CA SER A 577 -0.36 22.57 -2.71
C SER A 577 0.51 21.89 -3.77
N ALA A 578 0.03 20.90 -4.52
CA ALA A 578 0.88 20.16 -5.47
C ALA A 578 0.78 20.73 -6.90
N PHE A 579 1.94 21.16 -7.43
CA PHE A 579 2.20 21.71 -8.77
C PHE A 579 1.79 23.17 -9.01
N VAL A 580 2.45 24.09 -8.30
CA VAL A 580 2.55 25.50 -8.74
C VAL A 580 4.02 25.86 -8.94
N ASP A 581 4.48 25.81 -10.20
CA ASP A 581 5.66 26.59 -10.57
C ASP A 581 5.24 28.06 -10.69
N LYS A 582 5.84 28.91 -9.87
CA LYS A 582 5.64 30.36 -9.92
C LYS A 582 6.42 30.93 -11.10
N GLN A 583 5.80 31.07 -12.27
CA GLN A 583 6.25 32.10 -13.21
C GLN A 583 5.66 33.45 -12.78
N LYS A 584 6.54 34.37 -12.36
CA LYS A 584 6.24 35.79 -12.23
C LYS A 584 5.80 36.32 -13.60
N PRO A 585 4.68 37.05 -13.73
CA PRO A 585 4.45 37.85 -14.92
C PRO A 585 5.44 39.02 -14.89
N ALA A 586 6.21 39.18 -15.96
CA ALA A 586 6.83 40.46 -16.26
C ALA A 586 5.72 41.51 -16.39
N ALA A 587 5.94 42.67 -15.80
CA ALA A 587 5.00 43.77 -15.81
C ALA A 587 4.75 44.24 -17.26
N GLY A 588 3.47 44.41 -17.63
CA GLY A 588 3.09 45.10 -18.86
C GLY A 588 1.73 44.68 -19.44
N GLY A 589 0.66 45.36 -18.99
CA GLY A 589 -0.46 45.78 -19.85
C GLY A 589 -1.53 44.77 -20.30
N SER A 590 -2.77 45.10 -19.92
CA SER A 590 -4.05 44.83 -20.60
C SER A 590 -4.79 43.50 -20.33
N VAL A 591 -6.11 43.67 -20.17
CA VAL A 591 -7.10 42.80 -19.54
C VAL A 591 -7.77 41.88 -20.57
N SER A 592 -7.89 40.57 -20.30
CA SER A 592 -9.12 39.79 -20.57
C SER A 592 -9.06 38.33 -20.09
N SER A 593 -10.19 37.87 -19.54
CA SER A 593 -10.58 36.50 -19.16
C SER A 593 -9.81 35.83 -18.00
N GLY A 594 -10.41 35.88 -16.80
CA GLY A 594 -9.92 35.22 -15.61
C GLY A 594 -9.95 33.69 -15.73
N ARG A 595 -8.78 33.08 -15.95
CA ARG A 595 -8.54 31.66 -15.63
C ARG A 595 -8.42 31.51 -14.11
N ARG A 596 -9.47 31.01 -13.45
CA ARG A 596 -9.34 30.41 -12.12
C ARG A 596 -8.34 29.27 -12.20
N ARG A 597 -7.17 29.44 -11.58
CA ARG A 597 -6.18 28.37 -11.35
C ARG A 597 -6.83 27.29 -10.49
N ARG A 598 -6.97 26.08 -11.02
CA ARG A 598 -7.46 24.90 -10.29
C ARG A 598 -6.25 24.08 -9.87
N GLY A 599 -5.96 24.02 -8.57
CA GLY A 599 -5.07 22.99 -8.03
C GLY A 599 -5.67 21.60 -8.25
N VAL A 600 -4.82 20.58 -8.42
CA VAL A 600 -5.26 19.19 -8.68
C VAL A 600 -5.53 18.48 -7.36
N PRO A 601 -6.75 17.94 -7.14
CA PRO A 601 -7.07 17.11 -5.98
C PRO A 601 -6.28 15.80 -5.91
N GLY A 602 -5.45 15.61 -4.89
CA GLY A 602 -4.88 14.32 -4.50
C GLY A 602 -3.91 14.44 -3.32
N HIS A 603 -3.49 13.29 -2.80
CA HIS A 603 -2.75 13.20 -1.56
C HIS A 603 -1.26 12.95 -1.85
N GLY A 604 -0.44 13.96 -1.60
CA GLY A 604 0.99 13.95 -1.90
C GLY A 604 1.77 13.19 -0.83
N TYR A 605 2.36 12.07 -1.21
CA TYR A 605 3.27 11.33 -0.36
C TYR A 605 4.71 11.77 -0.56
N TYR A 606 5.38 11.94 0.58
CA TYR A 606 6.79 12.25 0.69
C TYR A 606 7.45 11.11 1.44
N ARG A 607 8.54 10.58 0.91
CA ARG A 607 9.33 9.62 1.67
C ARG A 607 10.17 10.35 2.69
N LEU A 608 10.10 9.91 3.94
CA LEU A 608 10.94 10.44 4.99
C LEU A 608 12.30 9.75 4.91
N ARG A 609 13.35 10.57 4.77
CA ARG A 609 14.72 10.12 4.76
C ARG A 609 15.29 10.22 6.17
N SER A 610 15.54 9.08 6.79
CA SER A 610 15.98 8.99 8.17
C SER A 610 17.51 9.00 8.27
N CYS A 611 18.06 10.00 8.98
CA CYS A 611 19.35 9.81 9.65
C CYS A 611 19.06 9.24 11.05
N TRP A 612 19.66 8.09 11.36
CA TRP A 612 19.81 7.65 12.74
C TRP A 612 20.93 8.50 13.33
N GLU A 613 20.61 9.42 14.25
CA GLU A 613 21.65 10.16 14.96
C GLU A 613 22.51 9.17 15.75
N SER A 614 23.73 8.97 15.28
CA SER A 614 24.73 8.11 15.90
C SER A 614 25.35 8.82 17.10
N LEU A 615 24.71 8.72 18.26
CA LEU A 615 25.46 8.76 19.51
C LEU A 615 25.96 7.33 19.80
N GLY A 616 27.05 6.98 19.12
CA GLY A 616 28.03 5.98 19.59
C GLY A 616 27.58 4.52 19.72
N CYS A 617 26.77 3.96 18.82
CA CYS A 617 26.36 2.55 18.91
C CYS A 617 26.95 1.66 17.79
N THR A 618 28.25 1.37 17.89
CA THR A 618 28.97 0.35 17.10
C THR A 618 28.41 -1.07 17.27
N LYS A 619 27.52 -1.32 18.23
CA LYS A 619 26.91 -2.64 18.48
C LYS A 619 25.83 -3.06 17.47
N ILE A 620 25.14 -2.14 16.80
CA ILE A 620 24.14 -2.51 15.77
C ILE A 620 24.83 -3.03 14.50
N ARG A 621 26.06 -2.58 14.22
CA ARG A 621 26.87 -3.08 13.11
C ARG A 621 27.21 -4.57 13.26
N ARG A 622 27.30 -5.11 14.49
CA ARG A 622 27.55 -6.54 14.72
C ARG A 622 26.30 -7.41 14.64
N LEU A 623 25.14 -6.94 15.14
CA LEU A 623 23.87 -7.69 15.02
C LEU A 623 23.38 -7.87 13.58
N TRP A 624 23.84 -7.02 12.65
CA TRP A 624 23.56 -7.14 11.21
C TRP A 624 24.64 -7.90 10.41
N LEU A 625 25.81 -8.21 10.99
CA LEU A 625 26.97 -8.76 10.27
C LEU A 625 27.51 -10.10 10.84
N SER A 626 26.99 -10.61 11.96
CA SER A 626 27.45 -11.90 12.53
C SER A 626 26.38 -12.97 12.44
N ALA A 627 26.25 -13.59 11.27
CA ALA A 627 25.73 -14.94 11.14
C ALA A 627 26.70 -15.66 10.19
N ASP A 628 27.73 -16.30 10.77
CA ASP A 628 28.71 -17.10 10.03
C ASP A 628 28.49 -18.58 10.42
N PRO A 629 28.56 -19.54 9.48
CA PRO A 629 27.95 -20.85 9.61
C PRO A 629 29.01 -21.92 9.92
N VAL A 630 28.85 -22.61 11.04
CA VAL A 630 29.44 -23.94 11.23
C VAL A 630 28.33 -24.82 11.78
N TYR A 631 28.17 -26.01 11.23
CA TYR A 631 27.18 -27.07 11.52
C TYR A 631 25.90 -27.09 10.69
N LEU A 632 25.97 -27.55 9.43
CA LEU A 632 24.82 -28.13 8.72
C LEU A 632 25.18 -29.25 7.72
N SER A 633 26.36 -29.89 7.83
CA SER A 633 26.79 -30.94 6.89
C SER A 633 26.34 -32.38 7.23
N GLU A 634 25.66 -32.62 8.35
CA GLU A 634 25.28 -33.98 8.77
C GLU A 634 23.81 -34.34 8.50
N TYR A 635 22.93 -33.37 8.20
CA TYR A 635 21.47 -33.63 8.12
C TYR A 635 20.96 -34.13 6.76
N TYR A 636 21.78 -34.12 5.70
CA TYR A 636 21.34 -34.47 4.34
C TYR A 636 21.53 -35.93 3.92
N LYS A 637 21.94 -36.84 4.82
CA LYS A 637 22.10 -38.28 4.48
C LYS A 637 20.96 -39.20 4.95
N ALA A 638 19.94 -38.70 5.65
CA ALA A 638 18.91 -39.57 6.26
C ALA A 638 17.48 -39.46 5.67
N GLY A 639 17.29 -38.76 4.54
CA GLY A 639 15.97 -38.57 3.91
C GLY A 639 15.57 -39.59 2.85
N ALA A 640 16.23 -40.75 2.77
CA ALA A 640 15.87 -41.83 1.86
C ALA A 640 15.71 -43.15 2.63
N LYS A 641 14.47 -43.64 2.63
CA LYS A 641 13.93 -44.91 3.18
C LYS A 641 13.19 -44.76 4.51
N LEU A 642 11.86 -44.73 4.40
CA LEU A 642 10.98 -45.36 5.38
C LEU A 642 10.02 -46.26 4.62
N ASP A 643 10.31 -47.56 4.67
CA ASP A 643 9.27 -48.58 4.78
C ASP A 643 9.79 -49.76 5.60
N ALA A 644 8.87 -50.36 6.36
CA ALA A 644 8.92 -51.61 7.14
C ALA A 644 9.76 -51.72 8.45
N SER A 645 8.99 -51.83 9.55
CA SER A 645 9.11 -52.79 10.67
C SER A 645 10.19 -52.66 11.77
N ALA A 646 9.67 -52.59 13.00
CA ALA A 646 10.01 -53.37 14.20
C ALA A 646 11.29 -53.09 15.02
N GLN A 647 11.00 -52.80 16.29
CA GLN A 647 11.65 -53.31 17.51
C GLN A 647 13.05 -52.80 17.96
N SER A 648 12.97 -52.06 19.08
CA SER A 648 13.66 -52.35 20.35
C SER A 648 15.00 -51.67 20.70
N GLN A 649 15.01 -51.25 21.97
CA GLN A 649 16.11 -51.09 22.92
C GLN A 649 16.94 -49.78 22.97
N ASP A 650 16.84 -49.22 24.18
CA ASP A 650 17.54 -48.17 24.92
C ASP A 650 19.00 -48.60 25.29
N PRO A 651 19.75 -47.87 26.13
CA PRO A 651 20.48 -46.59 25.99
C PRO A 651 22.01 -46.77 26.13
N THR A 652 22.79 -45.66 26.11
CA THR A 652 23.77 -45.25 27.17
C THR A 652 24.90 -44.36 26.61
N GLY A 653 25.37 -43.38 27.42
CA GLY A 653 26.79 -42.95 27.39
C GLY A 653 27.09 -41.45 27.24
N LEU A 654 27.25 -40.76 28.37
CA LEU A 654 27.86 -39.43 28.63
C LEU A 654 29.39 -39.36 28.25
N PRO A 655 30.18 -38.32 28.63
CA PRO A 655 30.29 -36.92 28.14
C PRO A 655 31.79 -36.50 27.88
N LEU A 656 32.11 -35.22 27.59
CA LEU A 656 33.20 -34.39 28.20
C LEU A 656 33.82 -33.24 27.35
N ASN A 657 33.75 -32.03 27.94
CA ASN A 657 34.77 -30.98 28.21
C ASN A 657 35.67 -30.27 27.15
N LEU A 658 35.46 -28.94 27.08
CA LEU A 658 36.34 -27.78 27.39
C LEU A 658 37.76 -27.64 26.79
N SER A 659 38.06 -26.45 26.23
CA SER A 659 39.08 -25.52 26.77
C SER A 659 39.13 -24.15 26.03
N GLU A 660 39.51 -23.12 26.79
CA GLU A 660 39.61 -21.69 26.45
C GLU A 660 41.04 -21.28 25.97
N SER A 661 41.13 -20.10 25.32
CA SER A 661 41.96 -18.92 25.70
C SER A 661 42.47 -18.09 24.47
N PRO A 662 43.10 -16.89 24.62
CA PRO A 662 42.57 -15.63 24.08
C PRO A 662 43.57 -14.83 23.21
N LEU A 663 43.22 -13.63 22.69
CA LEU A 663 44.16 -12.48 22.58
C LEU A 663 43.53 -11.15 22.08
N ASN A 664 44.00 -10.07 22.70
CA ASN A 664 43.71 -8.64 22.50
C ASN A 664 44.41 -8.01 21.27
N LYS A 665 43.84 -6.91 20.74
CA LYS A 665 44.50 -5.58 20.51
C LYS A 665 43.56 -4.58 19.79
N THR A 666 43.56 -3.32 20.24
CA THR A 666 42.84 -2.15 19.70
C THR A 666 43.83 -1.09 19.18
N PRO A 667 43.39 -0.20 18.25
CA PRO A 667 43.99 1.15 18.15
C PRO A 667 42.96 2.30 18.11
N HIS A 668 43.42 3.47 18.59
CA HIS A 668 42.73 4.77 18.72
C HIS A 668 42.59 5.55 17.41
N TRP A 669 41.54 6.38 17.27
CA TRP A 669 41.44 7.44 16.24
C TRP A 669 40.84 8.75 16.81
N HIS A 670 41.40 9.87 16.34
CA HIS A 670 41.19 11.25 16.77
C HIS A 670 39.84 11.87 16.34
N ASN A 671 39.30 12.75 17.20
CA ASN A 671 38.15 13.63 16.96
C ASN A 671 38.51 14.83 16.09
N VAL A 672 37.73 15.09 15.03
CA VAL A 672 37.61 16.40 14.40
C VAL A 672 36.12 16.74 14.31
N GLN A 673 35.66 17.67 15.14
CA GLN A 673 34.32 18.26 15.05
C GLN A 673 34.36 19.49 14.13
N ALA A 674 33.45 19.57 13.18
CA ALA A 674 33.11 20.81 12.47
C ALA A 674 31.61 21.12 12.70
N PRO A 675 31.22 22.40 12.93
CA PRO A 675 29.86 22.76 13.32
C PRO A 675 28.92 22.84 12.10
N MET A 676 27.84 22.05 12.11
CA MET A 676 26.72 22.20 11.17
C MET A 676 25.73 23.26 11.67
N LYS A 677 25.34 24.18 10.77
CA LYS A 677 24.31 25.20 11.00
C LYS A 677 22.91 24.57 11.06
N PRO A 678 21.96 25.11 11.84
CA PRO A 678 20.64 24.53 12.01
C PRO A 678 19.74 24.79 10.79
N THR A 679 19.37 23.73 10.09
CA THR A 679 18.20 23.71 9.20
C THR A 679 17.05 23.06 9.96
N SER A 680 15.86 23.67 9.89
CA SER A 680 14.62 23.23 10.53
C SER A 680 14.33 21.73 10.31
N SER A 681 14.48 20.91 11.35
CA SER A 681 14.29 19.46 11.34
C SER A 681 12.90 19.08 11.89
N ILE A 682 12.23 18.11 11.26
CA ILE A 682 11.00 17.51 11.79
C ILE A 682 11.42 16.33 12.67
N THR A 683 11.19 16.43 13.99
CA THR A 683 11.49 15.36 14.94
C THR A 683 10.24 14.52 15.20
N LEU A 684 10.31 13.22 14.88
CA LEU A 684 9.29 12.23 15.24
C LEU A 684 9.82 11.40 16.41
N LEU A 685 9.03 11.24 17.46
CA LEU A 685 9.34 10.28 18.50
C LEU A 685 8.73 8.94 18.10
N ALA A 686 9.58 7.93 17.98
CA ALA A 686 9.15 6.57 17.75
C ALA A 686 9.56 5.69 18.92
N VAL A 687 8.58 5.11 19.61
CA VAL A 687 8.85 4.12 20.66
C VAL A 687 8.77 2.75 20.00
N PHE A 688 9.93 2.10 19.90
CA PHE A 688 10.03 0.70 19.48
C PHE A 688 9.68 -0.19 20.67
N LEU A 689 8.61 -0.97 20.54
CA LEU A 689 8.33 -2.10 21.40
C LEU A 689 8.83 -3.35 20.69
N THR A 690 10.01 -3.84 21.08
CA THR A 690 10.53 -5.11 20.55
C THR A 690 9.69 -6.26 21.11
N SER A 691 9.02 -7.01 20.24
CA SER A 691 8.52 -8.35 20.56
C SER A 691 9.51 -9.37 20.00
N ALA A 692 9.89 -10.37 20.80
CA ALA A 692 10.58 -11.55 20.28
C ALA A 692 9.50 -12.52 19.77
N ALA A 693 9.01 -12.29 18.55
CA ALA A 693 8.13 -13.23 17.88
C ALA A 693 9.00 -14.34 17.26
N ALA A 694 8.91 -15.55 17.80
CA ALA A 694 9.37 -16.75 17.11
C ALA A 694 8.20 -17.24 16.25
N VAL A 695 8.38 -17.27 14.94
CA VAL A 695 7.45 -17.94 14.02
C VAL A 695 7.78 -19.43 14.06
N ALA A 696 6.91 -20.24 14.66
CA ALA A 696 7.07 -21.69 14.65
C ALA A 696 6.37 -22.27 13.41
N PHE A 697 7.15 -22.68 12.41
CA PHE A 697 6.73 -23.76 11.50
C PHE A 697 7.31 -25.08 12.03
N PRO A 698 6.66 -26.24 11.79
CA PRO A 698 7.19 -27.53 12.21
C PRO A 698 8.32 -27.96 11.27
N SER A 699 9.49 -27.33 11.42
CA SER A 699 10.85 -27.78 11.09
C SER A 699 11.76 -26.56 10.89
N ALA A 700 12.94 -26.62 11.50
CA ALA A 700 14.01 -25.63 11.53
C ALA A 700 13.82 -24.45 12.49
N GLU A 701 14.39 -24.59 13.69
CA GLU A 701 14.84 -23.44 14.49
C GLU A 701 15.94 -22.69 13.70
N HIS A 702 15.71 -21.40 13.38
CA HIS A 702 16.67 -20.27 13.46
C HIS A 702 16.36 -19.18 12.41
N ALA A 703 15.73 -18.09 12.87
CA ALA A 703 16.01 -16.68 12.52
C ALA A 703 15.13 -15.80 13.42
N LEU A 704 15.72 -15.17 14.44
CA LEU A 704 15.04 -14.21 15.31
C LEU A 704 14.88 -12.87 14.56
N GLU A 705 13.83 -12.74 13.76
CA GLU A 705 13.36 -11.43 13.30
C GLU A 705 12.19 -10.96 14.17
N SER A 706 12.46 -9.99 15.04
CA SER A 706 11.47 -9.35 15.89
C SER A 706 10.52 -8.47 15.06
N ALA A 707 9.26 -8.84 14.95
CA ALA A 707 8.19 -7.90 14.60
C ALA A 707 8.05 -6.88 15.76
N GLY A 708 8.69 -5.73 15.61
CA GLY A 708 8.59 -4.63 16.57
C GLY A 708 7.38 -3.76 16.26
N TYR A 709 6.49 -3.55 17.22
CA TYR A 709 5.40 -2.60 17.08
C TYR A 709 5.91 -1.19 17.35
N LEU A 710 5.57 -0.25 16.46
CA LEU A 710 6.04 1.12 16.53
C LEU A 710 4.95 2.09 16.92
N LEU A 711 5.18 2.84 18.00
CA LEU A 711 4.39 4.01 18.36
C LEU A 711 5.03 5.27 17.75
N ILE A 712 4.44 5.81 16.69
CA ILE A 712 4.82 7.12 16.15
C ILE A 712 4.08 8.22 16.91
N VAL A 713 4.83 9.24 17.31
CA VAL A 713 4.33 10.38 18.06
C VAL A 713 4.78 11.67 17.38
N PRO A 714 3.85 12.47 16.86
CA PRO A 714 4.17 13.86 16.57
C PRO A 714 4.46 14.61 17.87
N ILE A 715 5.67 15.16 17.98
CA ILE A 715 6.08 15.99 19.12
C ILE A 715 5.61 17.43 18.83
N SER A 716 4.36 17.78 19.13
CA SER A 716 3.86 19.13 18.89
C SER A 716 4.11 20.13 20.02
N ASP A 717 4.47 19.66 21.24
CA ASP A 717 4.53 20.53 22.43
C ASP A 717 5.92 20.62 23.09
N VAL A 718 7.00 20.31 22.37
CA VAL A 718 8.38 20.46 22.90
C VAL A 718 8.98 21.80 22.45
N ALA A 719 8.28 22.89 22.75
CA ALA A 719 8.87 24.23 22.72
C ALA A 719 9.66 24.55 24.02
N GLN A 720 9.84 23.58 24.92
CA GLN A 720 10.52 23.76 26.21
C GLN A 720 11.65 22.74 26.49
N LEU A 721 12.21 22.07 25.46
CA LEU A 721 13.48 21.34 25.61
C LEU A 721 14.54 21.99 24.72
N SER A 722 14.89 23.23 25.06
CA SER A 722 16.20 23.82 24.81
C SER A 722 16.90 23.99 26.15
#